data_AF-A0A9E0RQJ8-F1
#
_entry.id   AF-A0A9E0RQJ8-F1
#
_cell.length_a   1.000
_cell.length_b   1.000
_cell.length_c   1.000
_cell.angle_alpha   90.00
_cell.angle_beta   90.00
_cell.angle_gamma   90.00
#
_symmetry.space_group_name_H-M   'P 1'
#
loop_
_entity.id
_entity.type
_entity.pdbx_description
1 polymer ?
#
loop_
_entity_poly.entity_id
_entity_poly.type
_entity_poly.pdbx_seq_one_letter_code
_entity_poly.pdbx_strand_id
1 'polypeptide(L)'
;ASMLASNLSRWFGKCEPPAITYATNGSDTQGNLLNEVIRASIEALIRGWRHEDETLLNAGELEWSVRPNQLVRYDSEDKDNLTFAADWAATLTNRVRQMDPINLWIPKSIKRATGKESMPTPLMRVLPGLHKGKTAVITGGSLGIGLQLGRYLAIAGCRVLLSARSAAKLEEARDEIVEELRGIGYPQAETRVSIMADIDVGDPKALDALYDRSIELFGNVDFLINNAGISGAEEMVVDMTLADWNRTMEANLISNYSLIRKFGPVMKDKGKGSILNVSSYFGGEKYVAVAYPNRGDYAVSKAGQRVLAEILSRHLGPEIQINALAPGPVDGARLRGLGDAPGLFDRRGRLVLENKRLNQVHKAILSDLKEGLSVDTIMALSANDVANLPSGNDMPKALSRLVGQVIDAGGAGNSSRFLMHEGIASKLVDRLVNGGILTAEQRTAFMEAFVDAPDPFFDKAESKKSAGQIESGILNRLHLHKMPTDEQVGLSTVFHLADDIVSGETFHPSGGLKFDRSVTEGELLLPPSQTDLNKLQGKRVVMVGDSMRNELAAIGNGFVGQDVAALTVLTRSEDSARELQHAIDATDSVAFDVRCVGDDIEGALDHILREEGGFDVVVSSPFERLPLNALAGERHKSWDRVLSDQQFRDLVHDQLTHHFRVARISALVPNCQIVLLTPDTSLASTREEFALALFVKNSLHAFTVTLGVEGERLPTVPAVNQVQLTRRAHTEEPSNDQELAEEMTRLVHAVMQCAVPAPSPSESRYLSKIFRGNAVTV
;
A
#
# COMPACT_ATOMS: atom_id res chain seq x y z
N ALA A 1 5.92 -3.39 -35.72
CA ALA A 1 5.61 -4.57 -34.87
C ALA A 1 5.95 -5.88 -35.59
N SER A 2 5.05 -6.47 -36.39
CA SER A 2 5.26 -7.82 -37.00
C SER A 2 6.57 -7.96 -37.78
N MET A 3 6.93 -6.99 -38.64
CA MET A 3 8.19 -7.02 -39.40
C MET A 3 9.46 -6.94 -38.51
N LEU A 4 9.37 -6.30 -37.35
CA LEU A 4 10.45 -6.26 -36.36
C LEU A 4 10.54 -7.60 -35.61
N ALA A 5 9.41 -8.19 -35.22
CA ALA A 5 9.37 -9.51 -34.59
C ALA A 5 9.87 -10.62 -35.52
N SER A 6 9.52 -10.57 -36.82
CA SER A 6 10.01 -11.52 -37.83
C SER A 6 11.49 -11.34 -38.16
N ASN A 7 12.03 -10.12 -38.11
CA ASN A 7 13.47 -9.91 -38.26
C ASN A 7 14.24 -10.33 -37.01
N LEU A 8 13.70 -10.08 -35.80
CA LEU A 8 14.29 -10.53 -34.54
C LEU A 8 14.27 -12.06 -34.41
N SER A 9 13.18 -12.76 -34.75
CA SER A 9 13.16 -14.23 -34.72
C SER A 9 14.07 -14.85 -35.80
N ARG A 10 14.26 -14.17 -36.93
CA ARG A 10 15.17 -14.60 -38.00
C ARG A 10 16.65 -14.33 -37.70
N TRP A 11 16.97 -13.33 -36.87
CA TRP A 11 18.35 -13.04 -36.43
C TRP A 11 18.76 -13.76 -35.14
N PHE A 12 17.83 -14.00 -34.21
CA PHE A 12 18.12 -14.66 -32.93
C PHE A 12 17.60 -16.11 -32.83
N GLY A 13 17.05 -16.68 -33.90
CA GLY A 13 16.49 -18.03 -33.92
C GLY A 13 17.50 -19.18 -33.81
N LYS A 14 18.82 -18.91 -33.83
CA LYS A 14 19.89 -19.92 -33.71
C LYS A 14 21.15 -19.48 -32.91
N CYS A 15 21.23 -18.24 -32.41
CA CYS A 15 22.44 -17.71 -31.77
C CYS A 15 22.15 -16.91 -30.49
N GLU A 16 23.08 -16.97 -29.52
CA GLU A 16 23.06 -16.12 -28.31
C GLU A 16 23.18 -14.62 -28.67
N PRO A 17 22.58 -13.71 -27.88
CA PRO A 17 22.80 -12.26 -28.04
C PRO A 17 24.26 -11.86 -27.72
N PRO A 18 24.78 -10.78 -28.32
CA PRO A 18 26.16 -10.38 -28.17
C PRO A 18 26.48 -9.85 -26.76
N ALA A 19 27.61 -10.25 -26.21
CA ALA A 19 28.14 -9.70 -24.97
C ALA A 19 28.80 -8.33 -25.24
N ILE A 20 28.13 -7.25 -24.84
CA ILE A 20 28.67 -5.87 -24.79
C ILE A 20 29.27 -5.66 -23.42
N THR A 21 30.52 -5.22 -23.28
CA THR A 21 31.02 -4.77 -21.97
C THR A 21 32.30 -3.79 -22.15
N TYR A 22 32.46 -2.68 -21.39
CA TYR A 22 33.47 -1.54 -21.32
C TYR A 22 34.75 -1.54 -20.41
N ALA A 23 35.93 -1.03 -20.80
CA ALA A 23 37.00 -0.66 -19.83
C ALA A 23 37.22 0.87 -19.72
N THR A 24 37.22 1.42 -18.50
CA THR A 24 37.56 2.83 -18.20
C THR A 24 38.38 2.94 -16.90
N ASN A 25 39.20 4.00 -16.78
CA ASN A 25 39.95 4.34 -15.57
C ASN A 25 39.89 5.86 -15.30
N GLY A 26 39.65 6.25 -14.06
CA GLY A 26 39.85 7.60 -13.54
C GLY A 26 41.11 7.70 -12.68
N SER A 27 42.27 7.79 -13.34
CA SER A 27 43.59 8.27 -12.85
C SER A 27 43.95 8.20 -11.34
N ASP A 28 45.02 7.45 -11.03
CA ASP A 28 45.94 7.70 -9.89
C ASP A 28 47.31 8.28 -10.34
N THR A 29 47.46 8.56 -11.63
CA THR A 29 48.62 9.23 -12.29
C THR A 29 49.98 8.52 -12.22
N GLN A 30 50.08 7.31 -11.67
CA GLN A 30 51.34 6.56 -11.56
C GLN A 30 51.27 5.23 -12.35
N GLY A 31 51.97 5.15 -13.48
CA GLY A 31 51.95 3.97 -14.35
C GLY A 31 52.52 2.72 -13.68
N ASN A 32 51.71 1.67 -13.54
CA ASN A 32 52.11 0.38 -12.98
C ASN A 32 52.48 -0.62 -14.09
N LEU A 33 53.67 -1.22 -14.01
CA LEU A 33 54.19 -2.23 -14.94
C LEU A 33 53.25 -3.44 -15.11
N LEU A 34 52.51 -3.82 -14.05
CA LEU A 34 51.52 -4.90 -14.10
C LEU A 34 50.33 -4.53 -15.02
N ASN A 35 49.96 -3.25 -15.09
CA ASN A 35 48.91 -2.77 -15.99
C ASN A 35 49.38 -2.81 -17.45
N GLU A 36 50.66 -2.53 -17.72
CA GLU A 36 51.23 -2.71 -19.06
C GLU A 36 51.27 -4.19 -19.46
N VAL A 37 51.63 -5.09 -18.53
CA VAL A 37 51.62 -6.55 -18.77
C VAL A 37 50.21 -7.08 -19.02
N ILE A 38 49.21 -6.68 -18.22
CA ILE A 38 47.80 -7.09 -18.40
C ILE A 38 47.26 -6.52 -19.72
N ARG A 39 47.49 -5.23 -20.00
CA ARG A 39 47.11 -4.60 -21.26
C ARG A 39 47.76 -5.28 -22.46
N ALA A 40 49.07 -5.51 -22.44
CA ALA A 40 49.79 -6.16 -23.53
C ALA A 40 49.33 -7.60 -23.75
N SER A 41 48.99 -8.33 -22.68
CA SER A 41 48.44 -9.68 -22.76
C SER A 41 47.05 -9.70 -23.41
N ILE A 42 46.18 -8.76 -23.03
CA ILE A 42 44.85 -8.58 -23.63
C ILE A 42 44.97 -8.13 -25.10
N GLU A 43 45.84 -7.17 -25.41
CA GLU A 43 46.12 -6.74 -26.78
C GLU A 43 46.68 -7.89 -27.65
N ALA A 44 47.56 -8.74 -27.09
CA ALA A 44 48.11 -9.89 -27.80
C ALA A 44 47.05 -10.98 -28.07
N LEU A 45 46.19 -11.28 -27.09
CA LEU A 45 45.05 -12.19 -27.27
C LEU A 45 44.09 -11.68 -28.35
N ILE A 46 43.74 -10.39 -28.32
CA ILE A 46 42.88 -9.77 -29.34
C ILE A 46 43.53 -9.81 -30.73
N ARG A 47 44.86 -9.67 -30.84
CA ARG A 47 45.59 -9.81 -32.12
C ARG A 47 45.59 -11.26 -32.61
N GLY A 48 45.81 -12.23 -31.72
CA GLY A 48 45.76 -13.66 -32.03
C GLY A 48 44.39 -14.06 -32.59
N TRP A 49 43.32 -13.75 -31.85
CA TRP A 49 41.94 -14.06 -32.27
C TRP A 49 41.54 -13.37 -33.57
N ARG A 50 41.97 -12.11 -33.81
CA ARG A 50 41.73 -11.44 -35.10
C ARG A 50 42.47 -12.11 -36.27
N HIS A 51 43.69 -12.59 -36.03
CA HIS A 51 44.47 -13.29 -37.05
C HIS A 51 43.89 -14.68 -37.36
N GLU A 52 43.41 -15.40 -36.35
CA GLU A 52 42.70 -16.67 -36.53
C GLU A 52 41.38 -16.46 -37.30
N ASP A 53 40.55 -15.48 -36.91
CA ASP A 53 39.30 -15.13 -37.62
C ASP A 53 39.56 -14.70 -39.07
N GLU A 54 40.57 -13.86 -39.33
CA GLU A 54 40.96 -13.49 -40.71
C GLU A 54 41.45 -14.70 -41.52
N THR A 55 42.19 -15.62 -40.89
CA THR A 55 42.68 -16.84 -41.55
C THR A 55 41.54 -17.78 -41.92
N LEU A 56 40.57 -17.97 -41.02
CA LEU A 56 39.38 -18.81 -41.25
C LEU A 56 38.39 -18.17 -42.24
N LEU A 57 38.24 -16.85 -42.22
CA LEU A 57 37.47 -16.09 -43.23
C LEU A 57 38.09 -16.25 -44.63
N ASN A 58 39.42 -16.12 -44.73
CA ASN A 58 40.14 -16.29 -46.00
C ASN A 58 40.16 -17.75 -46.51
N ALA A 59 40.02 -18.73 -45.61
CA ALA A 59 39.82 -20.13 -45.96
C ALA A 59 38.38 -20.45 -46.43
N GLY A 60 37.44 -19.52 -46.28
CA GLY A 60 36.01 -19.75 -46.54
C GLY A 60 35.30 -20.56 -45.46
N GLU A 61 35.94 -20.76 -44.30
CA GLU A 61 35.40 -21.51 -43.16
C GLU A 61 34.55 -20.63 -42.22
N LEU A 62 34.59 -19.30 -42.41
CA LEU A 62 33.70 -18.32 -41.78
C LEU A 62 33.11 -17.37 -42.82
N GLU A 63 31.81 -17.08 -42.73
CA GLU A 63 31.13 -16.07 -43.57
C GLU A 63 31.21 -14.64 -43.01
N TRP A 64 31.62 -14.47 -41.73
CA TRP A 64 31.68 -13.19 -41.02
C TRP A 64 32.61 -13.26 -39.80
N SER A 65 33.33 -12.17 -39.47
CA SER A 65 34.21 -12.11 -38.28
C SER A 65 33.45 -11.76 -37.00
N VAL A 66 33.61 -12.53 -35.92
CA VAL A 66 32.90 -12.30 -34.66
C VAL A 66 33.70 -11.34 -33.77
N ARG A 67 33.34 -10.05 -33.75
CA ARG A 67 33.91 -9.06 -32.83
C ARG A 67 32.97 -8.70 -31.67
N PRO A 68 33.26 -9.12 -30.43
CA PRO A 68 32.71 -8.52 -29.21
C PRO A 68 33.80 -8.02 -28.25
N ASN A 69 33.60 -6.84 -27.65
CA ASN A 69 34.47 -6.25 -26.61
C ASN A 69 33.81 -6.34 -25.23
N GLN A 70 34.58 -6.48 -24.14
CA GLN A 70 34.02 -6.75 -22.80
C GLN A 70 34.69 -5.98 -21.60
N LEU A 71 33.85 -5.59 -20.63
CA LEU A 71 34.00 -4.79 -19.39
C LEU A 71 34.58 -5.66 -18.31
N VAL A 72 35.20 -4.95 -17.40
CA VAL A 72 35.03 -5.13 -15.97
C VAL A 72 35.04 -3.71 -15.41
N ARG A 73 34.03 -3.32 -14.63
CA ARG A 73 34.07 -2.01 -13.95
C ARG A 73 34.86 -2.25 -12.69
N TYR A 74 36.02 -1.63 -12.59
CA TYR A 74 37.03 -1.96 -11.59
C TYR A 74 37.43 -0.70 -10.80
N ASP A 75 36.49 -0.15 -10.05
CA ASP A 75 36.65 1.02 -9.19
C ASP A 75 35.99 0.81 -7.82
N SER A 76 36.57 -0.08 -6.99
CA SER A 76 36.10 -0.30 -5.60
C SER A 76 37.23 -0.68 -4.64
N GLU A 77 37.20 -0.14 -3.42
CA GLU A 77 38.10 -0.45 -2.31
C GLU A 77 37.85 -1.82 -1.62
N ASP A 78 36.94 -2.63 -2.17
CA ASP A 78 36.63 -3.98 -1.66
C ASP A 78 37.88 -4.87 -1.70
N LYS A 79 38.28 -5.43 -0.55
CA LYS A 79 39.48 -6.26 -0.42
C LYS A 79 39.40 -7.58 -1.20
N ASP A 80 38.19 -8.07 -1.46
CA ASP A 80 37.95 -9.26 -2.28
C ASP A 80 38.02 -8.98 -3.80
N ASN A 81 38.15 -7.71 -4.22
CA ASN A 81 38.01 -7.29 -5.61
C ASN A 81 38.99 -8.02 -6.56
N LEU A 82 40.25 -8.18 -6.14
CA LEU A 82 41.28 -8.88 -6.89
C LEU A 82 40.94 -10.37 -7.08
N THR A 83 40.51 -11.05 -6.02
CA THR A 83 40.16 -12.48 -6.04
C THR A 83 38.93 -12.74 -6.92
N PHE A 84 37.89 -11.91 -6.80
CA PHE A 84 36.71 -11.97 -7.64
C PHE A 84 37.04 -11.73 -9.12
N ALA A 85 37.83 -10.69 -9.42
CA ALA A 85 38.22 -10.38 -10.80
C ALA A 85 39.08 -11.50 -11.42
N ALA A 86 39.96 -12.13 -10.63
CA ALA A 86 40.77 -13.26 -11.09
C ALA A 86 39.93 -14.51 -11.38
N ASP A 87 39.00 -14.90 -10.51
CA ASP A 87 38.11 -16.05 -10.75
C ASP A 87 37.15 -15.80 -11.92
N TRP A 88 36.64 -14.58 -12.06
CA TRP A 88 35.73 -14.25 -13.17
C TRP A 88 36.47 -14.14 -14.51
N ALA A 89 37.70 -13.59 -14.53
CA ALA A 89 38.58 -13.67 -15.69
C ALA A 89 38.95 -15.12 -16.05
N ALA A 90 39.26 -15.98 -15.07
CA ALA A 90 39.51 -17.41 -15.31
C ALA A 90 38.30 -18.13 -15.88
N THR A 91 37.09 -17.79 -15.42
CA THR A 91 35.84 -18.37 -15.93
C THR A 91 35.49 -17.88 -17.34
N LEU A 92 35.83 -16.63 -17.68
CA LEU A 92 35.60 -16.05 -19.01
C LEU A 92 36.63 -16.50 -20.06
N THR A 93 37.89 -16.68 -19.67
CA THR A 93 38.99 -17.14 -20.54
C THR A 93 38.89 -18.62 -20.93
N ASN A 94 38.06 -19.41 -20.23
CA ASN A 94 37.96 -20.86 -20.43
C ASN A 94 37.00 -21.29 -21.58
N ARG A 95 36.82 -20.48 -22.63
CA ARG A 95 36.17 -20.91 -23.89
C ARG A 95 37.24 -21.42 -24.87
N VAL A 96 37.30 -22.74 -25.09
CA VAL A 96 37.92 -23.31 -26.30
C VAL A 96 36.97 -24.36 -26.91
N ARG A 97 36.50 -24.05 -28.13
CA ARG A 97 35.70 -24.86 -29.07
C ARG A 97 34.25 -25.20 -28.67
N GLN A 98 33.37 -25.07 -29.67
CA GLN A 98 32.09 -25.77 -29.70
C GLN A 98 32.36 -27.28 -29.75
N MET A 99 31.66 -28.04 -28.91
CA MET A 99 31.31 -29.43 -29.20
C MET A 99 29.83 -29.47 -29.52
N ASP A 100 29.44 -30.38 -30.42
CA ASP A 100 28.04 -30.72 -30.67
C ASP A 100 27.32 -31.10 -29.37
N PRO A 101 25.98 -30.90 -29.29
CA PRO A 101 25.26 -30.84 -28.02
C PRO A 101 25.18 -32.19 -27.28
N ILE A 102 26.22 -32.48 -26.51
CA ILE A 102 26.26 -33.54 -25.50
C ILE A 102 26.92 -32.98 -24.23
N ASN A 103 26.07 -32.60 -23.27
CA ASN A 103 26.35 -32.38 -21.85
C ASN A 103 27.71 -31.75 -21.48
N LEU A 104 27.72 -30.42 -21.29
CA LEU A 104 28.82 -29.65 -20.72
C LEU A 104 29.37 -30.29 -19.42
N TRP A 105 30.59 -30.82 -19.48
CA TRP A 105 31.31 -31.38 -18.34
C TRP A 105 32.34 -30.37 -17.82
N ILE A 106 32.23 -29.94 -16.55
CA ILE A 106 33.29 -29.15 -15.92
C ILE A 106 34.47 -30.06 -15.53
N PRO A 107 35.70 -29.76 -15.96
CA PRO A 107 36.87 -30.54 -15.60
C PRO A 107 37.06 -30.68 -14.09
N LYS A 108 37.36 -31.90 -13.62
CA LYS A 108 37.64 -32.19 -12.18
C LYS A 108 38.73 -31.29 -11.58
N SER A 109 39.68 -30.81 -12.39
CA SER A 109 40.69 -29.83 -11.98
C SER A 109 40.08 -28.47 -11.65
N ILE A 110 39.16 -27.97 -12.48
CA ILE A 110 38.44 -26.73 -12.26
C ILE A 110 37.49 -26.87 -11.07
N LYS A 111 36.67 -27.93 -11.03
CA LYS A 111 35.80 -28.21 -9.87
C LYS A 111 36.59 -28.31 -8.55
N ARG A 112 37.81 -28.85 -8.57
CA ARG A 112 38.71 -28.90 -7.40
C ARG A 112 39.32 -27.54 -7.03
N ALA A 113 39.52 -26.64 -7.99
CA ALA A 113 40.13 -25.33 -7.78
C ALA A 113 39.10 -24.22 -7.45
N THR A 114 37.89 -24.29 -8.00
CA THR A 114 36.87 -23.23 -7.92
C THR A 114 35.53 -23.70 -7.34
N GLY A 115 35.37 -25.00 -7.06
CA GLY A 115 34.10 -25.59 -6.58
C GLY A 115 33.00 -25.76 -7.64
N LYS A 116 33.17 -25.21 -8.85
CA LYS A 116 32.08 -25.10 -9.83
C LYS A 116 31.65 -26.43 -10.43
N GLU A 117 30.33 -26.66 -10.48
CA GLU A 117 29.70 -27.87 -11.04
C GLU A 117 29.01 -27.61 -12.39
N SER A 118 28.54 -26.39 -12.63
CA SER A 118 27.86 -25.96 -13.87
C SER A 118 28.18 -24.48 -14.19
N MET A 119 27.75 -24.01 -15.37
CA MET A 119 27.87 -22.60 -15.76
C MET A 119 26.67 -21.78 -15.25
N PRO A 120 26.87 -20.56 -14.70
CA PRO A 120 25.78 -19.69 -14.30
C PRO A 120 24.84 -19.28 -15.44
N THR A 121 23.57 -19.01 -15.11
CA THR A 121 22.57 -18.51 -16.07
C THR A 121 22.97 -17.13 -16.63
N PRO A 122 22.58 -16.76 -17.87
CA PRO A 122 23.07 -15.53 -18.51
C PRO A 122 22.90 -14.24 -17.70
N LEU A 123 21.78 -14.11 -16.96
CA LEU A 123 21.52 -12.95 -16.10
C LEU A 123 22.51 -12.84 -14.93
N MET A 124 22.79 -13.96 -14.27
CA MET A 124 23.74 -14.03 -13.16
C MET A 124 25.19 -13.71 -13.58
N ARG A 125 25.48 -13.72 -14.88
CA ARG A 125 26.79 -13.37 -15.44
C ARG A 125 27.00 -11.87 -15.67
N VAL A 126 25.91 -11.09 -15.72
CA VAL A 126 25.94 -9.65 -16.08
C VAL A 126 25.57 -8.72 -14.92
N LEU A 127 24.88 -9.22 -13.89
CA LEU A 127 24.60 -8.47 -12.66
C LEU A 127 25.85 -8.16 -11.80
N PRO A 128 26.85 -9.05 -11.65
CA PRO A 128 28.00 -8.81 -10.79
C PRO A 128 28.77 -7.55 -11.18
N GLY A 129 28.87 -6.59 -10.25
CA GLY A 129 29.49 -5.28 -10.49
C GLY A 129 28.52 -4.12 -10.43
N LEU A 130 27.21 -4.34 -10.62
CA LEU A 130 26.19 -3.29 -10.61
C LEU A 130 26.05 -2.63 -9.22
N HIS A 131 26.14 -3.42 -8.15
CA HIS A 131 26.01 -2.98 -6.75
C HIS A 131 27.24 -3.37 -5.91
N LYS A 132 28.40 -3.47 -6.54
CA LYS A 132 29.62 -3.91 -5.86
C LYS A 132 30.02 -2.94 -4.73
N GLY A 133 30.31 -3.50 -3.56
CA GLY A 133 30.70 -2.71 -2.38
C GLY A 133 29.55 -1.94 -1.73
N LYS A 134 28.32 -2.07 -2.24
CA LYS A 134 27.11 -1.54 -1.61
C LYS A 134 26.64 -2.42 -0.45
N THR A 135 25.83 -1.83 0.41
CA THR A 135 25.28 -2.46 1.61
C THR A 135 23.78 -2.24 1.66
N ALA A 136 22.99 -3.30 1.90
CA ALA A 136 21.53 -3.22 1.91
C ALA A 136 20.92 -3.86 3.15
N VAL A 137 19.90 -3.22 3.71
CA VAL A 137 19.05 -3.75 4.79
C VAL A 137 17.65 -3.95 4.23
N ILE A 138 17.12 -5.17 4.36
CA ILE A 138 15.83 -5.56 3.77
C ILE A 138 14.92 -6.12 4.86
N THR A 139 13.77 -5.47 5.07
CA THR A 139 12.72 -5.99 5.96
C THR A 139 11.82 -6.99 5.24
N GLY A 140 11.45 -8.09 5.89
CA GLY A 140 10.69 -9.18 5.27
C GLY A 140 11.49 -9.96 4.22
N GLY A 141 12.81 -10.07 4.39
CA GLY A 141 13.74 -10.66 3.40
C GLY A 141 13.71 -12.19 3.25
N SER A 142 12.84 -12.91 3.98
CA SER A 142 12.83 -14.37 3.99
C SER A 142 11.97 -15.02 2.89
N LEU A 143 11.07 -14.29 2.22
CA LEU A 143 10.16 -14.82 1.21
C LEU A 143 9.79 -13.76 0.15
N GLY A 144 9.31 -14.22 -1.01
CA GLY A 144 8.70 -13.37 -2.06
C GLY A 144 9.64 -12.30 -2.60
N ILE A 145 9.09 -11.11 -2.89
CA ILE A 145 9.85 -9.95 -3.41
C ILE A 145 11.09 -9.64 -2.54
N GLY A 146 10.98 -9.66 -1.21
CA GLY A 146 12.10 -9.36 -0.30
C GLY A 146 13.26 -10.34 -0.43
N LEU A 147 12.95 -11.64 -0.54
CA LEU A 147 13.93 -12.69 -0.82
C LEU A 147 14.60 -12.49 -2.17
N GLN A 148 13.80 -12.31 -3.23
CA GLN A 148 14.33 -12.19 -4.59
C GLN A 148 15.16 -10.92 -4.79
N LEU A 149 14.78 -9.81 -4.14
CA LEU A 149 15.58 -8.60 -4.12
C LEU A 149 16.89 -8.79 -3.35
N GLY A 150 16.86 -9.45 -2.19
CA GLY A 150 18.07 -9.81 -1.44
C GLY A 150 19.05 -10.67 -2.24
N ARG A 151 18.52 -11.71 -2.89
CA ARG A 151 19.23 -12.60 -3.82
C ARG A 151 19.88 -11.81 -4.96
N TYR A 152 19.12 -11.02 -5.72
CA TYR A 152 19.66 -10.28 -6.86
C TYR A 152 20.61 -9.14 -6.47
N LEU A 153 20.42 -8.48 -5.32
CA LEU A 153 21.38 -7.51 -4.79
C LEU A 153 22.70 -8.18 -4.41
N ALA A 154 22.65 -9.34 -3.74
CA ALA A 154 23.84 -10.11 -3.41
C ALA A 154 24.60 -10.55 -4.67
N ILE A 155 23.89 -11.10 -5.67
CA ILE A 155 24.47 -11.46 -6.98
C ILE A 155 25.09 -10.24 -7.67
N ALA A 156 24.48 -9.05 -7.55
CA ALA A 156 25.00 -7.80 -8.08
C ALA A 156 26.25 -7.25 -7.35
N GLY A 157 26.63 -7.85 -6.22
CA GLY A 157 27.85 -7.55 -5.46
C GLY A 157 27.63 -6.80 -4.15
N CYS A 158 26.37 -6.59 -3.77
CA CYS A 158 25.97 -5.96 -2.51
C CYS A 158 26.20 -6.91 -1.31
N ARG A 159 26.51 -6.36 -0.14
CA ARG A 159 26.39 -7.07 1.15
C ARG A 159 24.99 -6.83 1.71
N VAL A 160 24.20 -7.88 1.89
CA VAL A 160 22.79 -7.78 2.28
C VAL A 160 22.57 -8.27 3.71
N LEU A 161 21.72 -7.58 4.46
CA LEU A 161 21.11 -8.05 5.71
C LEU A 161 19.62 -8.31 5.46
N LEU A 162 19.23 -9.58 5.52
CA LEU A 162 17.84 -10.01 5.40
C LEU A 162 17.25 -10.11 6.80
N SER A 163 16.18 -9.37 7.08
CA SER A 163 15.47 -9.42 8.36
C SER A 163 14.05 -9.91 8.21
N ALA A 164 13.60 -10.74 9.16
CA ALA A 164 12.24 -11.27 9.24
C ALA A 164 11.99 -11.90 10.62
N ARG A 165 10.74 -12.30 10.87
CA ARG A 165 10.35 -12.95 12.14
C ARG A 165 10.76 -14.42 12.27
N SER A 166 11.00 -15.12 11.16
CA SER A 166 11.22 -16.57 11.17
C SER A 166 12.68 -16.89 10.88
N ALA A 167 13.41 -17.36 11.90
CA ALA A 167 14.80 -17.80 11.79
C ALA A 167 14.97 -18.88 10.70
N ALA A 168 14.22 -20.00 10.79
CA ALA A 168 14.33 -21.11 9.85
C ALA A 168 14.15 -20.71 8.37
N LYS A 169 13.23 -19.77 8.07
CA LYS A 169 13.03 -19.27 6.69
C LYS A 169 14.12 -18.30 6.23
N LEU A 170 14.78 -17.61 7.16
CA LEU A 170 15.95 -16.78 6.85
C LEU A 170 17.19 -17.63 6.62
N GLU A 171 17.34 -18.73 7.37
CA GLU A 171 18.42 -19.71 7.18
C GLU A 171 18.30 -20.39 5.82
N GLU A 172 17.12 -20.93 5.48
CA GLU A 172 16.79 -21.48 4.16
C GLU A 172 17.10 -20.48 3.03
N ALA A 173 16.55 -19.26 3.12
CA ALA A 173 16.80 -18.18 2.17
C ALA A 173 18.29 -17.80 2.03
N ARG A 174 19.03 -17.76 3.15
CA ARG A 174 20.45 -17.40 3.17
C ARG A 174 21.27 -18.47 2.48
N ASP A 175 21.03 -19.74 2.80
CA ASP A 175 21.80 -20.86 2.29
C ASP A 175 21.56 -21.02 0.78
N GLU A 176 20.32 -20.86 0.29
CA GLU A 176 20.01 -20.77 -1.14
C GLU A 176 20.85 -19.69 -1.86
N ILE A 177 20.86 -18.46 -1.34
CA ILE A 177 21.62 -17.35 -1.96
C ILE A 177 23.13 -17.62 -1.89
N VAL A 178 23.63 -18.15 -0.76
CA VAL A 178 25.06 -18.43 -0.59
C VAL A 178 25.54 -19.50 -1.57
N GLU A 179 24.77 -20.57 -1.81
CA GLU A 179 25.12 -21.56 -2.83
C GLU A 179 25.13 -20.97 -4.25
N GLU A 180 24.18 -20.10 -4.60
CA GLU A 180 24.21 -19.37 -5.88
C GLU A 180 25.44 -18.47 -6.00
N LEU A 181 25.79 -17.72 -4.95
CA LEU A 181 26.97 -16.85 -4.91
C LEU A 181 28.28 -17.65 -5.09
N ARG A 182 28.41 -18.83 -4.46
CA ARG A 182 29.53 -19.75 -4.69
C ARG A 182 29.55 -20.24 -6.14
N GLY A 183 28.40 -20.63 -6.69
CA GLY A 183 28.26 -21.10 -8.06
C GLY A 183 28.73 -20.07 -9.10
N ILE A 184 28.51 -18.78 -8.85
CA ILE A 184 28.96 -17.69 -9.74
C ILE A 184 30.39 -17.21 -9.46
N GLY A 185 31.03 -17.63 -8.37
CA GLY A 185 32.44 -17.35 -8.07
C GLY A 185 32.69 -16.18 -7.12
N TYR A 186 31.72 -15.78 -6.28
CA TYR A 186 32.01 -14.84 -5.20
C TYR A 186 32.92 -15.50 -4.15
N PRO A 187 34.08 -14.91 -3.83
CA PRO A 187 34.86 -15.33 -2.68
C PRO A 187 34.07 -15.03 -1.39
N GLN A 188 34.15 -15.93 -0.41
CA GLN A 188 33.54 -15.76 0.92
C GLN A 188 32.04 -15.40 0.85
N ALA A 189 31.28 -16.09 -0.01
CA ALA A 189 29.84 -15.87 -0.27
C ALA A 189 29.00 -15.71 1.01
N GLU A 190 29.35 -16.44 2.06
CA GLU A 190 28.75 -16.44 3.40
C GLU A 190 28.77 -15.07 4.09
N THR A 191 29.73 -14.21 3.71
CA THR A 191 29.93 -12.84 4.24
C THR A 191 29.13 -11.78 3.47
N ARG A 192 28.62 -12.14 2.29
CA ARG A 192 27.77 -11.27 1.45
C ARG A 192 26.30 -11.31 1.91
N VAL A 193 25.88 -12.35 2.63
CA VAL A 193 24.50 -12.52 3.12
C VAL A 193 24.48 -12.73 4.64
N SER A 194 24.03 -11.69 5.36
CA SER A 194 23.73 -11.73 6.78
C SER A 194 22.22 -11.85 7.01
N ILE A 195 21.81 -12.43 8.15
CA ILE A 195 20.40 -12.56 8.54
C ILE A 195 20.16 -12.05 9.96
N MET A 196 18.93 -11.60 10.22
CA MET A 196 18.44 -11.24 11.55
C MET A 196 17.00 -11.72 11.74
N ALA A 197 16.81 -12.69 12.64
CA ALA A 197 15.52 -13.23 13.01
C ALA A 197 14.78 -12.32 14.01
N ASP A 198 13.55 -12.72 14.39
CA ASP A 198 12.72 -12.08 15.40
C ASP A 198 12.39 -10.59 15.16
N ILE A 199 12.57 -10.11 13.92
CA ILE A 199 12.19 -8.75 13.52
C ILE A 199 10.72 -8.72 13.11
N ASP A 200 9.83 -8.42 14.05
CA ASP A 200 8.50 -7.90 13.73
C ASP A 200 8.59 -6.38 13.54
N VAL A 201 8.19 -5.90 12.36
CA VAL A 201 8.25 -4.48 12.04
C VAL A 201 7.24 -3.63 12.82
N GLY A 202 6.27 -4.27 13.50
CA GLY A 202 5.39 -3.60 14.44
C GLY A 202 5.92 -3.45 15.88
N ASP A 203 7.16 -3.89 16.16
CA ASP A 203 7.83 -3.64 17.45
C ASP A 203 8.96 -2.59 17.26
N PRO A 204 8.83 -1.37 17.83
CA PRO A 204 9.87 -0.36 17.78
C PRO A 204 11.25 -0.86 18.25
N LYS A 205 11.30 -1.76 19.25
CA LYS A 205 12.57 -2.30 19.77
C LYS A 205 13.26 -3.24 18.78
N ALA A 206 12.48 -3.96 17.98
CA ALA A 206 13.01 -4.77 16.89
C ALA A 206 13.58 -3.89 15.77
N LEU A 207 12.99 -2.73 15.51
CA LEU A 207 13.52 -1.74 14.56
C LEU A 207 14.82 -1.09 15.06
N ASP A 208 14.91 -0.78 16.36
CA ASP A 208 16.16 -0.31 16.99
C ASP A 208 17.26 -1.37 16.89
N ALA A 209 16.97 -2.62 17.28
CA ALA A 209 17.93 -3.72 17.18
C ALA A 209 18.39 -4.00 15.74
N LEU A 210 17.48 -3.89 14.75
CA LEU A 210 17.82 -4.00 13.33
C LEU A 210 18.78 -2.88 12.89
N TYR A 211 18.55 -1.64 13.34
CA TYR A 211 19.44 -0.53 13.06
C TYR A 211 20.83 -0.77 13.67
N ASP A 212 20.92 -1.05 14.97
CA ASP A 212 22.19 -1.27 15.67
C ASP A 212 23.01 -2.39 15.02
N ARG A 213 22.36 -3.52 14.71
CA ARG A 213 23.01 -4.65 14.04
C ARG A 213 23.47 -4.32 12.62
N SER A 214 22.73 -3.47 11.90
CA SER A 214 23.12 -3.01 10.56
C SER A 214 24.37 -2.14 10.60
N ILE A 215 24.47 -1.24 11.58
CA ILE A 215 25.65 -0.37 11.76
C ILE A 215 26.85 -1.20 12.25
N GLU A 216 26.65 -2.18 13.13
CA GLU A 216 27.71 -3.10 13.55
C GLU A 216 28.30 -3.90 12.36
N LEU A 217 27.45 -4.41 11.45
CA LEU A 217 27.85 -5.25 10.32
C LEU A 217 28.50 -4.48 9.16
N PHE A 218 28.08 -3.24 8.93
CA PHE A 218 28.39 -2.49 7.71
C PHE A 218 29.05 -1.13 7.96
N GLY A 219 28.96 -0.56 9.17
CA GLY A 219 29.38 0.79 9.52
C GLY A 219 28.50 1.90 8.93
N ASN A 220 27.98 1.69 7.71
CA ASN A 220 27.00 2.53 7.02
C ASN A 220 26.12 1.64 6.13
N VAL A 221 24.93 2.12 5.76
CA VAL A 221 24.03 1.44 4.82
C VAL A 221 23.87 2.29 3.56
N ASP A 222 23.95 1.67 2.38
CA ASP A 222 23.64 2.33 1.11
C ASP A 222 22.15 2.26 0.78
N PHE A 223 21.53 1.10 0.98
CA PHE A 223 20.14 0.83 0.60
C PHE A 223 19.28 0.39 1.79
N LEU A 224 18.29 1.20 2.17
CA LEU A 224 17.23 0.78 3.09
C LEU A 224 16.01 0.34 2.29
N ILE A 225 15.66 -0.94 2.36
CA ILE A 225 14.50 -1.49 1.67
C ILE A 225 13.40 -1.84 2.69
N ASN A 226 12.40 -0.97 2.77
CA ASN A 226 11.20 -1.19 3.57
C ASN A 226 10.22 -2.09 2.78
N ASN A 227 10.49 -3.40 2.77
CA ASN A 227 9.72 -4.40 2.04
C ASN A 227 8.66 -5.13 2.89
N ALA A 228 8.84 -5.20 4.21
CA ALA A 228 7.89 -5.89 5.08
C ALA A 228 6.48 -5.27 5.04
N GLY A 229 5.49 -6.11 5.33
CA GLY A 229 4.11 -5.67 5.54
C GLY A 229 3.15 -6.83 5.71
N ILE A 230 1.97 -6.54 6.26
CA ILE A 230 0.88 -7.48 6.49
C ILE A 230 -0.28 -7.25 5.52
N SER A 231 -1.17 -8.25 5.38
CA SER A 231 -2.42 -8.09 4.61
C SER A 231 -3.34 -7.02 5.22
N GLY A 232 -3.28 -6.85 6.54
CA GLY A 232 -4.27 -6.11 7.31
C GLY A 232 -5.50 -6.95 7.64
N ALA A 233 -6.59 -6.30 8.05
CA ALA A 233 -7.80 -6.95 8.57
C ALA A 233 -8.50 -7.84 7.54
N GLU A 234 -8.46 -7.45 6.27
CA GLU A 234 -9.26 -8.06 5.18
C GLU A 234 -10.79 -7.90 5.37
N GLU A 235 -11.21 -6.84 6.08
CA GLU A 235 -12.60 -6.49 6.40
C GLU A 235 -13.11 -5.23 5.67
N MET A 236 -14.44 -5.07 5.54
CA MET A 236 -15.03 -3.77 5.20
C MET A 236 -14.82 -2.79 6.37
N VAL A 237 -14.77 -1.50 6.09
CA VAL A 237 -14.50 -0.44 7.11
C VAL A 237 -15.44 -0.54 8.32
N VAL A 238 -16.73 -0.86 8.10
CA VAL A 238 -17.73 -1.00 9.17
C VAL A 238 -17.59 -2.27 10.02
N ASP A 239 -16.87 -3.28 9.52
CA ASP A 239 -16.60 -4.55 10.22
C ASP A 239 -15.19 -4.56 10.86
N MET A 240 -14.38 -3.55 10.58
CA MET A 240 -12.98 -3.50 10.96
C MET A 240 -12.81 -2.97 12.39
N THR A 241 -12.01 -3.67 13.21
CA THR A 241 -11.69 -3.22 14.55
C THR A 241 -10.61 -2.13 14.51
N LEU A 242 -10.62 -1.23 15.51
CA LEU A 242 -9.56 -0.25 15.70
C LEU A 242 -8.19 -0.90 15.96
N ALA A 243 -8.17 -2.08 16.61
CA ALA A 243 -6.94 -2.82 16.86
C ALA A 243 -6.31 -3.35 15.57
N ASP A 244 -7.11 -3.89 14.64
CA ASP A 244 -6.62 -4.39 13.36
C ASP A 244 -6.16 -3.24 12.44
N TRP A 245 -6.92 -2.14 12.38
CA TRP A 245 -6.50 -0.92 11.68
C TRP A 245 -5.15 -0.41 12.19
N ASN A 246 -5.01 -0.23 13.51
CA ASN A 246 -3.78 0.25 14.14
C ASN A 246 -2.61 -0.70 13.88
N ARG A 247 -2.82 -2.02 13.92
CA ARG A 247 -1.81 -3.02 13.60
C ARG A 247 -1.31 -2.91 12.15
N THR A 248 -2.20 -2.60 11.21
CA THR A 248 -1.84 -2.37 9.80
C THR A 248 -1.06 -1.07 9.61
N MET A 249 -1.51 0.03 10.23
CA MET A 249 -0.76 1.30 10.22
C MET A 249 0.63 1.13 10.82
N GLU A 250 0.73 0.41 11.93
CA GLU A 250 1.99 0.17 12.61
C GLU A 250 2.97 -0.61 11.74
N ALA A 251 2.57 -1.81 11.32
CA ALA A 251 3.45 -2.73 10.60
C ALA A 251 3.82 -2.25 9.19
N ASN A 252 2.94 -1.50 8.51
CA ASN A 252 3.15 -1.09 7.12
C ASN A 252 3.61 0.37 6.94
N LEU A 253 3.27 1.29 7.84
CA LEU A 253 3.46 2.74 7.60
C LEU A 253 4.39 3.39 8.63
N ILE A 254 4.10 3.22 9.92
CA ILE A 254 4.88 3.81 11.01
C ILE A 254 6.27 3.15 11.09
N SER A 255 6.35 1.84 10.88
CA SER A 255 7.61 1.09 10.78
C SER A 255 8.56 1.63 9.71
N ASN A 256 8.05 1.95 8.51
CA ASN A 256 8.82 2.55 7.43
C ASN A 256 9.39 3.91 7.84
N TYR A 257 8.56 4.78 8.44
CA TYR A 257 9.00 6.10 8.89
C TYR A 257 10.08 6.00 9.98
N SER A 258 9.86 5.12 10.98
CA SER A 258 10.83 4.84 12.04
C SER A 258 12.19 4.40 11.47
N LEU A 259 12.21 3.48 10.51
CA LEU A 259 13.46 3.07 9.84
C LEU A 259 14.09 4.21 9.01
N ILE A 260 13.30 5.01 8.28
CA ILE A 260 13.79 6.20 7.57
C ILE A 260 14.46 7.16 8.56
N ARG A 261 13.88 7.37 9.73
CA ARG A 261 14.41 8.26 10.78
C ARG A 261 15.69 7.71 11.42
N LYS A 262 15.81 6.39 11.61
CA LYS A 262 17.02 5.76 12.17
C LYS A 262 18.19 5.75 11.17
N PHE A 263 17.96 5.40 9.91
CA PHE A 263 19.01 5.32 8.89
C PHE A 263 19.34 6.65 8.20
N GLY A 264 18.42 7.62 8.19
CA GLY A 264 18.60 8.94 7.56
C GLY A 264 19.85 9.72 8.02
N PRO A 265 20.15 9.84 9.33
CA PRO A 265 21.33 10.53 9.82
C PRO A 265 22.64 9.98 9.24
N VAL A 266 22.85 8.65 9.33
CA VAL A 266 24.09 8.02 8.85
C VAL A 266 24.23 8.11 7.32
N MET A 267 23.13 8.00 6.58
CA MET A 267 23.14 8.17 5.12
C MET A 267 23.47 9.62 4.72
N LYS A 268 22.94 10.64 5.42
CA LYS A 268 23.31 12.05 5.18
C LYS A 268 24.76 12.33 5.55
N ASP A 269 25.25 11.78 6.66
CA ASP A 269 26.64 11.95 7.10
C ASP A 269 27.65 11.31 6.14
N LYS A 270 27.33 10.12 5.60
CA LYS A 270 28.03 9.48 4.49
C LYS A 270 28.00 10.34 3.22
N GLY A 271 26.91 11.09 3.01
CA GLY A 271 26.66 11.91 1.83
C GLY A 271 26.08 11.13 0.64
N LYS A 272 25.64 9.88 0.85
CA LYS A 272 24.94 9.07 -0.16
C LYS A 272 24.08 7.99 0.51
N GLY A 273 22.82 7.86 0.09
CA GLY A 273 21.94 6.75 0.43
C GLY A 273 20.75 6.63 -0.53
N SER A 274 20.09 5.47 -0.53
CA SER A 274 18.83 5.25 -1.24
C SER A 274 17.85 4.49 -0.36
N ILE A 275 16.61 4.95 -0.33
CA ILE A 275 15.52 4.38 0.46
C ILE A 275 14.41 3.94 -0.51
N LEU A 276 13.95 2.70 -0.36
CA LEU A 276 12.85 2.16 -1.16
C LEU A 276 11.70 1.66 -0.28
N ASN A 277 10.54 2.27 -0.43
CA ASN A 277 9.30 1.82 0.19
C ASN A 277 8.54 0.86 -0.75
N VAL A 278 8.38 -0.42 -0.38
CA VAL A 278 7.56 -1.36 -1.17
C VAL A 278 6.08 -1.16 -0.84
N SER A 279 5.51 -0.18 -1.54
CA SER A 279 4.09 0.12 -1.61
C SER A 279 3.32 -0.99 -2.37
N SER A 280 2.21 -0.64 -3.03
CA SER A 280 1.42 -1.51 -3.89
C SER A 280 0.64 -0.64 -4.86
N TYR A 281 0.31 -1.16 -6.05
CA TYR A 281 -0.62 -0.51 -6.98
C TYR A 281 -1.96 -0.14 -6.30
N PHE A 282 -2.39 -0.92 -5.31
CA PHE A 282 -3.61 -0.66 -4.53
C PHE A 282 -3.47 0.45 -3.47
N GLY A 283 -2.30 1.09 -3.35
CA GLY A 283 -2.10 2.37 -2.67
C GLY A 283 -2.29 3.59 -3.59
N GLY A 284 -2.74 3.37 -4.83
CA GLY A 284 -2.88 4.39 -5.85
C GLY A 284 -1.56 4.87 -6.43
N GLU A 285 -1.65 5.87 -7.30
CA GLU A 285 -0.53 6.56 -7.94
C GLU A 285 -0.66 8.07 -7.71
N LYS A 286 0.33 8.87 -8.14
CA LYS A 286 0.34 10.31 -7.89
C LYS A 286 -0.91 10.96 -8.49
N TYR A 287 -1.59 11.81 -7.72
CA TYR A 287 -2.88 12.46 -8.05
C TYR A 287 -4.11 11.55 -8.19
N VAL A 288 -3.96 10.24 -8.01
CA VAL A 288 -4.95 9.25 -8.45
C VAL A 288 -5.13 8.15 -7.40
N ALA A 289 -6.26 8.20 -6.69
CA ALA A 289 -6.62 7.20 -5.70
C ALA A 289 -7.32 5.99 -6.35
N VAL A 290 -7.09 4.80 -5.78
CA VAL A 290 -7.60 3.51 -6.25
C VAL A 290 -8.35 2.83 -5.10
N ALA A 291 -9.62 2.51 -5.31
CA ALA A 291 -10.41 1.79 -4.32
C ALA A 291 -9.88 0.37 -4.13
N TYR A 292 -9.70 -0.05 -2.87
CA TYR A 292 -9.41 -1.45 -2.54
C TYR A 292 -10.39 -2.00 -1.49
N PRO A 293 -11.64 -2.33 -1.90
CA PRO A 293 -12.67 -2.77 -0.97
C PRO A 293 -12.31 -4.05 -0.20
N ASN A 294 -12.79 -4.08 1.04
CA ASN A 294 -12.44 -4.99 2.14
C ASN A 294 -10.99 -4.81 2.65
N ARG A 295 -10.32 -3.69 2.33
CA ARG A 295 -8.86 -3.49 2.56
C ARG A 295 -8.50 -2.01 2.77
N GLY A 296 -9.36 -1.23 3.44
CA GLY A 296 -9.16 0.20 3.68
C GLY A 296 -7.85 0.52 4.41
N ASP A 297 -7.57 -0.23 5.48
CA ASP A 297 -6.32 -0.17 6.24
C ASP A 297 -5.07 -0.43 5.37
N TYR A 298 -5.11 -1.47 4.55
CA TYR A 298 -4.02 -1.80 3.64
C TYR A 298 -3.84 -0.71 2.57
N ALA A 299 -4.93 -0.22 1.97
CA ALA A 299 -4.89 0.82 0.95
C ALA A 299 -4.25 2.12 1.48
N VAL A 300 -4.68 2.56 2.67
CA VAL A 300 -4.16 3.76 3.33
C VAL A 300 -2.69 3.59 3.71
N SER A 301 -2.31 2.45 4.30
CA SER A 301 -0.90 2.22 4.65
C SER A 301 0.02 2.19 3.43
N LYS A 302 -0.43 1.61 2.29
CA LYS A 302 0.32 1.59 1.04
C LYS A 302 0.34 2.94 0.32
N ALA A 303 -0.75 3.72 0.39
CA ALA A 303 -0.75 5.11 -0.05
C ALA A 303 0.25 5.95 0.76
N GLY A 304 0.23 5.86 2.09
CA GLY A 304 1.18 6.54 2.96
C GLY A 304 2.64 6.19 2.65
N GLN A 305 2.96 4.91 2.42
CA GLN A 305 4.30 4.48 2.00
C GLN A 305 4.77 5.14 0.69
N ARG A 306 3.87 5.32 -0.29
CA ARG A 306 4.14 6.05 -1.54
C ARG A 306 4.35 7.54 -1.25
N VAL A 307 3.43 8.17 -0.53
CA VAL A 307 3.45 9.62 -0.33
C VAL A 307 4.62 10.04 0.55
N LEU A 308 5.07 9.21 1.51
CA LEU A 308 6.33 9.43 2.23
C LEU A 308 7.52 9.57 1.27
N ALA A 309 7.59 8.81 0.17
CA ALA A 309 8.64 9.01 -0.84
C ALA A 309 8.45 10.33 -1.59
N GLU A 310 7.23 10.63 -2.03
CA GLU A 310 6.89 11.90 -2.70
C GLU A 310 7.33 13.11 -1.85
N ILE A 311 6.94 13.16 -0.57
CA ILE A 311 7.17 14.32 0.30
C ILE A 311 8.59 14.39 0.89
N LEU A 312 9.17 13.27 1.35
CA LEU A 312 10.47 13.30 2.02
C LEU A 312 11.65 13.48 1.04
N SER A 313 11.46 13.21 -0.26
CA SER A 313 12.49 13.42 -1.30
C SER A 313 13.18 14.79 -1.23
N ARG A 314 12.39 15.84 -0.99
CA ARG A 314 12.85 17.23 -0.84
C ARG A 314 13.72 17.46 0.39
N HIS A 315 13.44 16.78 1.50
CA HIS A 315 14.09 16.99 2.80
C HIS A 315 15.29 16.03 3.00
N LEU A 316 15.21 14.84 2.42
CA LEU A 316 16.26 13.81 2.45
C LEU A 316 17.37 14.07 1.41
N GLY A 317 17.05 14.71 0.29
CA GLY A 317 18.05 15.22 -0.65
C GLY A 317 18.96 16.31 -0.04
N PRO A 318 20.10 16.65 -0.70
CA PRO A 318 20.60 16.03 -1.93
C PRO A 318 21.31 14.68 -1.71
N GLU A 319 21.59 14.28 -0.47
CA GLU A 319 22.40 13.08 -0.18
C GLU A 319 21.63 11.77 -0.35
N ILE A 320 20.31 11.78 -0.11
CA ILE A 320 19.48 10.58 -0.05
C ILE A 320 18.40 10.61 -1.12
N GLN A 321 18.36 9.57 -1.94
CA GLN A 321 17.18 9.26 -2.76
C GLN A 321 16.14 8.56 -1.90
N ILE A 322 14.86 8.87 -2.09
CA ILE A 322 13.76 8.06 -1.58
C ILE A 322 12.73 7.85 -2.68
N ASN A 323 12.37 6.59 -2.93
CA ASN A 323 11.42 6.19 -3.96
C ASN A 323 10.46 5.13 -3.42
N ALA A 324 9.38 4.88 -4.14
CA ALA A 324 8.44 3.80 -3.86
C ALA A 324 8.40 2.76 -4.99
N LEU A 325 7.99 1.54 -4.64
CA LEU A 325 7.73 0.44 -5.56
C LEU A 325 6.25 0.04 -5.43
N ALA A 326 5.48 0.13 -6.50
CA ALA A 326 4.04 -0.17 -6.52
C ALA A 326 3.72 -1.39 -7.42
N PRO A 327 4.08 -2.61 -6.99
CA PRO A 327 3.70 -3.83 -7.70
C PRO A 327 2.18 -4.05 -7.62
N GLY A 328 1.65 -4.68 -8.68
CA GLY A 328 0.30 -5.24 -8.69
C GLY A 328 0.26 -6.60 -7.98
N PRO A 329 -0.71 -7.47 -8.33
CA PRO A 329 -0.64 -8.89 -7.99
C PRO A 329 0.61 -9.54 -8.59
N VAL A 330 1.39 -10.23 -7.75
CA VAL A 330 2.68 -10.85 -8.11
C VAL A 330 2.54 -12.36 -8.07
N ASP A 331 2.95 -13.05 -9.14
CA ASP A 331 2.91 -14.51 -9.22
C ASP A 331 4.06 -15.13 -8.41
N GLY A 332 3.69 -15.87 -7.37
CA GLY A 332 4.59 -16.37 -6.34
C GLY A 332 3.88 -17.29 -5.37
N ALA A 333 4.64 -17.87 -4.44
CA ALA A 333 4.13 -18.85 -3.48
C ALA A 333 2.97 -18.28 -2.63
N ARG A 334 3.02 -16.98 -2.26
CA ARG A 334 1.95 -16.31 -1.51
C ARG A 334 0.66 -16.13 -2.32
N LEU A 335 0.75 -15.97 -3.64
CA LEU A 335 -0.42 -15.84 -4.51
C LEU A 335 -1.11 -17.19 -4.70
N ARG A 336 -0.31 -18.23 -4.99
CA ARG A 336 -0.78 -19.59 -5.28
C ARG A 336 -1.22 -20.40 -4.05
N GLY A 337 -0.70 -20.06 -2.87
CA GLY A 337 -0.88 -20.85 -1.65
C GLY A 337 0.30 -21.78 -1.37
N LEU A 338 0.39 -22.25 -0.12
CA LEU A 338 1.48 -23.11 0.37
C LEU A 338 0.90 -24.20 1.28
N GLY A 339 1.09 -25.47 0.90
CA GLY A 339 0.45 -26.59 1.59
C GLY A 339 -1.07 -26.43 1.59
N ASP A 340 -1.69 -26.60 2.75
CA ASP A 340 -3.14 -26.41 2.95
C ASP A 340 -3.58 -24.93 3.03
N ALA A 341 -2.65 -23.98 3.06
CA ALA A 341 -2.99 -22.56 3.17
C ALA A 341 -3.51 -22.03 1.82
N PRO A 342 -4.78 -21.54 1.74
CA PRO A 342 -5.38 -21.12 0.48
C PRO A 342 -4.66 -19.92 -0.14
N GLY A 343 -4.60 -19.91 -1.47
CA GLY A 343 -4.05 -18.82 -2.26
C GLY A 343 -4.81 -17.50 -2.08
N LEU A 344 -4.20 -16.39 -2.47
CA LEU A 344 -4.76 -15.06 -2.23
C LEU A 344 -6.10 -14.84 -2.96
N PHE A 345 -6.26 -15.40 -4.17
CA PHE A 345 -7.54 -15.34 -4.88
C PHE A 345 -8.61 -16.22 -4.26
N ASP A 346 -8.26 -17.40 -3.71
CA ASP A 346 -9.22 -18.27 -3.01
C ASP A 346 -9.71 -17.61 -1.71
N ARG A 347 -8.80 -17.05 -0.91
CA ARG A 347 -9.13 -16.25 0.29
C ARG A 347 -10.08 -15.11 -0.06
N ARG A 348 -9.73 -14.30 -1.06
CA ARG A 348 -10.56 -13.17 -1.51
C ARG A 348 -11.89 -13.64 -2.11
N GLY A 349 -11.89 -14.79 -2.78
CA GLY A 349 -13.09 -15.42 -3.34
C GLY A 349 -14.10 -15.79 -2.28
N ARG A 350 -13.64 -16.42 -1.19
CA ARG A 350 -14.42 -16.73 0.02
C ARG A 350 -14.93 -15.46 0.72
N LEU A 351 -14.04 -14.51 1.00
CA LEU A 351 -14.38 -13.22 1.63
C LEU A 351 -15.46 -12.43 0.87
N VAL A 352 -15.43 -12.46 -0.47
CA VAL A 352 -16.46 -11.83 -1.31
C VAL A 352 -17.83 -12.52 -1.16
N LEU A 353 -17.87 -13.84 -0.97
CA LEU A 353 -19.12 -14.58 -0.72
C LEU A 353 -19.65 -14.30 0.69
N GLU A 354 -18.78 -14.30 1.70
CA GLU A 354 -19.12 -13.97 3.09
C GLU A 354 -19.70 -12.56 3.22
N ASN A 355 -18.99 -11.54 2.69
CA ASN A 355 -19.47 -10.15 2.72
C ASN A 355 -20.74 -9.94 1.88
N LYS A 356 -20.93 -10.72 0.80
CA LYS A 356 -22.19 -10.71 0.03
C LYS A 356 -23.35 -11.26 0.87
N ARG A 357 -23.17 -12.39 1.56
CA ARG A 357 -24.22 -12.98 2.42
C ARG A 357 -24.53 -12.07 3.61
N LEU A 358 -23.50 -11.53 4.28
CA LEU A 358 -23.64 -10.54 5.35
C LEU A 358 -24.45 -9.32 4.89
N ASN A 359 -24.11 -8.73 3.74
CA ASN A 359 -24.85 -7.60 3.17
C ASN A 359 -26.29 -7.98 2.75
N GLN A 360 -26.54 -9.21 2.32
CA GLN A 360 -27.91 -9.68 2.00
C GLN A 360 -28.78 -9.79 3.27
N VAL A 361 -28.28 -10.40 4.34
CA VAL A 361 -29.02 -10.53 5.62
C VAL A 361 -29.24 -9.15 6.25
N HIS A 362 -28.19 -8.32 6.35
CA HIS A 362 -28.30 -6.96 6.87
C HIS A 362 -29.31 -6.13 6.06
N LYS A 363 -29.32 -6.24 4.72
CA LYS A 363 -30.31 -5.55 3.87
C LYS A 363 -31.75 -6.01 4.11
N ALA A 364 -31.98 -7.30 4.33
CA ALA A 364 -33.32 -7.80 4.62
C ALA A 364 -33.83 -7.20 5.95
N ILE A 365 -33.01 -7.24 7.00
CA ILE A 365 -33.34 -6.64 8.31
C ILE A 365 -33.64 -5.14 8.18
N LEU A 366 -32.76 -4.34 7.56
CA LEU A 366 -33.01 -2.89 7.37
C LEU A 366 -34.22 -2.59 6.48
N SER A 367 -34.63 -3.50 5.60
CA SER A 367 -35.81 -3.33 4.76
C SER A 367 -37.09 -3.58 5.57
N ASP A 368 -37.13 -4.67 6.33
CA ASP A 368 -38.29 -5.02 7.15
C ASP A 368 -38.40 -4.15 8.42
N LEU A 369 -37.31 -3.58 8.94
CA LEU A 369 -37.36 -2.56 10.01
C LEU A 369 -38.18 -1.33 9.63
N LYS A 370 -38.14 -0.92 8.36
CA LYS A 370 -38.97 0.19 7.85
C LYS A 370 -40.47 -0.17 7.80
N GLU A 371 -40.79 -1.46 7.78
CA GLU A 371 -42.15 -2.01 7.79
C GLU A 371 -42.56 -2.46 9.22
N GLY A 372 -41.75 -2.19 10.25
CA GLY A 372 -42.07 -2.48 11.66
C GLY A 372 -41.57 -3.81 12.23
N LEU A 373 -40.49 -4.40 11.68
CA LEU A 373 -39.83 -5.60 12.24
C LEU A 373 -39.52 -5.43 13.74
N SER A 374 -39.93 -6.39 14.57
CA SER A 374 -39.60 -6.39 16.00
C SER A 374 -38.19 -6.90 16.28
N VAL A 375 -37.59 -6.43 17.37
CA VAL A 375 -36.30 -6.94 17.84
C VAL A 375 -36.37 -8.44 18.13
N ASP A 376 -37.47 -8.95 18.70
CA ASP A 376 -37.66 -10.38 18.92
C ASP A 376 -37.55 -11.22 17.64
N THR A 377 -38.01 -10.68 16.50
CA THR A 377 -37.89 -11.34 15.20
C THR A 377 -36.44 -11.35 14.70
N ILE A 378 -35.67 -10.28 14.98
CA ILE A 378 -34.22 -10.26 14.73
C ILE A 378 -33.54 -11.31 15.61
N MET A 379 -33.86 -11.35 16.90
CA MET A 379 -33.29 -12.32 17.85
C MET A 379 -33.59 -13.77 17.47
N ALA A 380 -34.78 -14.05 16.90
CA ALA A 380 -35.15 -15.37 16.40
C ALA A 380 -34.28 -15.86 15.22
N LEU A 381 -33.55 -14.98 14.51
CA LEU A 381 -32.60 -15.37 13.46
C LEU A 381 -31.39 -16.15 14.01
N SER A 382 -31.17 -16.15 15.33
CA SER A 382 -30.16 -16.98 16.01
C SER A 382 -30.35 -18.49 15.76
N ALA A 383 -31.59 -18.93 15.51
CA ALA A 383 -31.90 -20.32 15.16
C ALA A 383 -31.26 -20.78 13.81
N ASN A 384 -30.95 -19.82 12.92
CA ASN A 384 -30.11 -19.89 11.71
C ASN A 384 -30.44 -20.92 10.59
N ASP A 385 -30.84 -22.15 10.93
CA ASP A 385 -31.33 -23.16 9.99
C ASP A 385 -32.66 -22.72 9.39
N VAL A 386 -32.70 -22.58 8.05
CA VAL A 386 -33.87 -22.08 7.32
C VAL A 386 -35.13 -22.92 7.51
N ALA A 387 -34.99 -24.18 7.93
CA ALA A 387 -36.13 -25.04 8.26
C ALA A 387 -36.76 -24.73 9.64
N ASN A 388 -36.02 -24.07 10.53
CA ASN A 388 -36.43 -23.75 11.90
C ASN A 388 -36.81 -22.27 12.09
N LEU A 389 -36.56 -21.42 11.08
CA LEU A 389 -36.95 -20.01 11.10
C LEU A 389 -38.47 -19.84 10.91
N PRO A 390 -39.06 -18.72 11.36
CA PRO A 390 -40.46 -18.40 11.10
C PRO A 390 -40.79 -18.43 9.60
N SER A 391 -42.02 -18.80 9.23
CA SER A 391 -42.42 -18.96 7.83
C SER A 391 -43.84 -18.47 7.56
N GLY A 392 -44.18 -18.27 6.28
CA GLY A 392 -45.49 -17.74 5.90
C GLY A 392 -45.67 -16.28 6.33
N ASN A 393 -46.78 -16.00 7.03
CA ASN A 393 -47.12 -14.64 7.49
C ASN A 393 -46.30 -14.20 8.73
N ASP A 394 -45.65 -15.12 9.43
CA ASP A 394 -44.92 -14.84 10.67
C ASP A 394 -43.48 -14.33 10.41
N MET A 395 -43.04 -14.32 9.14
CA MET A 395 -41.77 -13.72 8.73
C MET A 395 -41.98 -12.53 7.78
N PRO A 396 -41.42 -11.35 8.09
CA PRO A 396 -41.46 -10.19 7.21
C PRO A 396 -40.87 -10.41 5.80
N LYS A 397 -41.28 -9.53 4.88
CA LYS A 397 -41.28 -9.80 3.43
C LYS A 397 -39.89 -9.87 2.81
N ALA A 398 -38.93 -9.07 3.28
CA ALA A 398 -37.57 -9.09 2.77
C ALA A 398 -36.78 -10.30 3.30
N LEU A 399 -36.93 -10.64 4.59
CA LEU A 399 -36.38 -11.84 5.21
C LEU A 399 -36.95 -13.11 4.57
N SER A 400 -38.26 -13.21 4.41
CA SER A 400 -38.94 -14.34 3.75
C SER A 400 -38.44 -14.55 2.32
N ARG A 401 -38.26 -13.46 1.55
CA ARG A 401 -37.65 -13.51 0.22
C ARG A 401 -36.19 -13.97 0.25
N LEU A 402 -35.40 -13.53 1.24
CA LEU A 402 -34.01 -13.95 1.39
C LEU A 402 -33.91 -15.44 1.70
N VAL A 403 -34.72 -15.95 2.64
CA VAL A 403 -34.79 -17.38 2.97
C VAL A 403 -35.12 -18.21 1.73
N GLY A 404 -36.12 -17.81 0.93
CA GLY A 404 -36.42 -18.44 -0.35
C GLY A 404 -35.22 -18.46 -1.31
N GLN A 405 -34.53 -17.33 -1.48
CA GLN A 405 -33.32 -17.24 -2.31
C GLN A 405 -32.15 -18.11 -1.81
N VAL A 406 -32.04 -18.33 -0.50
CA VAL A 406 -31.03 -19.19 0.11
C VAL A 406 -31.31 -20.66 -0.18
N ILE A 407 -32.57 -21.08 -0.06
CA ILE A 407 -33.03 -22.43 -0.40
C ILE A 407 -32.87 -22.71 -1.91
N ASP A 408 -33.33 -21.77 -2.75
CA ASP A 408 -33.29 -21.89 -4.22
C ASP A 408 -31.87 -21.91 -4.81
N ALA A 409 -30.87 -21.37 -4.08
CA ALA A 409 -29.49 -21.33 -4.55
C ALA A 409 -28.83 -22.72 -4.64
N GLY A 410 -29.24 -23.66 -3.78
CA GLY A 410 -28.64 -25.00 -3.69
C GLY A 410 -27.15 -24.96 -3.35
N GLY A 411 -26.39 -25.94 -3.85
CA GLY A 411 -24.95 -26.10 -3.57
C GLY A 411 -24.64 -27.32 -2.70
N ALA A 412 -23.36 -27.68 -2.59
CA ALA A 412 -22.91 -28.84 -1.80
C ALA A 412 -22.45 -28.48 -0.37
N GLY A 413 -22.40 -27.19 -0.04
CA GLY A 413 -22.09 -26.67 1.29
C GLY A 413 -23.35 -26.35 2.11
N ASN A 414 -23.15 -25.93 3.35
CA ASN A 414 -24.25 -25.60 4.28
C ASN A 414 -24.90 -24.23 4.02
N SER A 415 -24.38 -23.43 3.08
CA SER A 415 -24.85 -22.08 2.74
C SER A 415 -26.30 -22.00 2.24
N SER A 416 -26.90 -23.11 1.79
CA SER A 416 -28.32 -23.19 1.36
C SER A 416 -29.28 -23.64 2.46
N ARG A 417 -28.76 -24.20 3.55
CA ARG A 417 -29.55 -24.61 4.73
C ARG A 417 -29.46 -23.61 5.88
N PHE A 418 -28.34 -22.90 6.01
CA PHE A 418 -28.14 -21.93 7.07
C PHE A 418 -28.00 -20.52 6.49
N LEU A 419 -28.55 -19.51 7.16
CA LEU A 419 -28.41 -18.12 6.73
C LEU A 419 -26.96 -17.65 6.82
N MET A 420 -26.22 -18.07 7.84
CA MET A 420 -24.89 -17.60 8.17
C MET A 420 -24.08 -18.65 8.95
N HIS A 421 -22.78 -18.44 9.07
CA HIS A 421 -21.94 -19.10 10.08
C HIS A 421 -21.52 -18.05 11.13
N GLU A 422 -20.92 -18.47 12.24
CA GLU A 422 -20.64 -17.64 13.43
C GLU A 422 -19.92 -16.32 13.07
N GLY A 423 -18.91 -16.38 12.21
CA GLY A 423 -18.17 -15.19 11.74
C GLY A 423 -19.01 -14.19 10.92
N ILE A 424 -20.06 -14.63 10.21
CA ILE A 424 -21.02 -13.71 9.58
C ILE A 424 -22.03 -13.20 10.62
N ALA A 425 -22.45 -14.06 11.55
CA ALA A 425 -23.41 -13.72 12.59
C ALA A 425 -22.86 -12.64 13.55
N SER A 426 -21.63 -12.79 14.05
CA SER A 426 -21.00 -11.76 14.89
C SER A 426 -20.98 -10.42 14.17
N LYS A 427 -20.43 -10.35 12.94
CA LYS A 427 -20.38 -9.11 12.16
C LYS A 427 -21.75 -8.51 11.90
N LEU A 428 -22.76 -9.33 11.62
CA LEU A 428 -24.14 -8.86 11.45
C LEU A 428 -24.62 -8.16 12.72
N VAL A 429 -24.46 -8.81 13.87
CA VAL A 429 -24.93 -8.28 15.15
C VAL A 429 -24.09 -7.07 15.59
N ASP A 430 -22.78 -7.07 15.35
CA ASP A 430 -21.88 -5.92 15.55
C ASP A 430 -22.36 -4.70 14.75
N ARG A 431 -22.76 -4.87 13.49
CA ARG A 431 -23.36 -3.80 12.67
C ARG A 431 -24.71 -3.33 13.20
N LEU A 432 -25.55 -4.25 13.71
CA LEU A 432 -26.85 -3.89 14.27
C LEU A 432 -26.72 -3.15 15.61
N VAL A 433 -25.69 -3.48 16.42
CA VAL A 433 -25.35 -2.70 17.61
C VAL A 433 -24.84 -1.32 17.22
N ASN A 434 -23.78 -1.25 16.41
CA ASN A 434 -23.15 0.03 16.02
C ASN A 434 -24.07 0.92 15.16
N GLY A 435 -25.11 0.35 14.54
CA GLY A 435 -26.18 1.05 13.84
C GLY A 435 -27.39 1.43 14.72
N GLY A 436 -27.30 1.29 16.04
CA GLY A 436 -28.34 1.70 16.99
C GLY A 436 -29.58 0.80 17.07
N ILE A 437 -29.57 -0.37 16.43
CA ILE A 437 -30.74 -1.27 16.32
C ILE A 437 -30.80 -2.28 17.48
N LEU A 438 -29.64 -2.76 17.95
CA LEU A 438 -29.51 -3.68 19.07
C LEU A 438 -28.64 -3.09 20.19
N THR A 439 -28.81 -3.63 21.40
CA THR A 439 -27.97 -3.35 22.58
C THR A 439 -26.82 -4.35 22.71
N ALA A 440 -25.80 -4.04 23.53
CA ALA A 440 -24.68 -4.95 23.79
C ALA A 440 -25.13 -6.24 24.51
N GLU A 441 -26.15 -6.14 25.36
CA GLU A 441 -26.79 -7.26 26.04
C GLU A 441 -27.51 -8.18 25.04
N GLN A 442 -28.28 -7.59 24.11
CA GLN A 442 -28.92 -8.34 23.03
C GLN A 442 -27.89 -9.00 22.09
N ARG A 443 -26.75 -8.35 21.83
CA ARG A 443 -25.66 -8.98 21.08
C ARG A 443 -25.16 -10.25 21.76
N THR A 444 -24.88 -10.17 23.06
CA THR A 444 -24.40 -11.31 23.84
C THR A 444 -25.44 -12.45 23.82
N ALA A 445 -26.71 -12.13 24.12
CA ALA A 445 -27.79 -13.10 24.08
C ALA A 445 -28.02 -13.72 22.69
N PHE A 446 -27.83 -12.95 21.61
CA PHE A 446 -27.93 -13.48 20.24
C PHE A 446 -26.85 -14.52 19.97
N MET A 447 -25.60 -14.21 20.31
CA MET A 447 -24.46 -15.08 20.04
C MET A 447 -24.47 -16.32 20.95
N GLU A 448 -24.94 -16.21 22.19
CA GLU A 448 -25.15 -17.37 23.08
C GLU A 448 -26.24 -18.32 22.58
N ALA A 449 -27.27 -17.79 21.89
CA ALA A 449 -28.35 -18.58 21.29
C ALA A 449 -28.05 -19.03 19.83
N PHE A 450 -26.93 -18.59 19.23
CA PHE A 450 -26.67 -18.78 17.81
C PHE A 450 -26.32 -20.24 17.48
N VAL A 451 -27.08 -20.83 16.55
CA VAL A 451 -26.82 -22.17 16.02
C VAL A 451 -25.86 -22.07 14.84
N ASP A 452 -24.58 -22.40 15.03
CA ASP A 452 -23.60 -22.33 13.95
C ASP A 452 -23.82 -23.36 12.83
N ALA A 453 -23.41 -22.99 11.62
CA ALA A 453 -23.53 -23.80 10.43
C ALA A 453 -22.29 -24.69 10.26
N PRO A 454 -22.44 -26.01 10.02
CA PRO A 454 -21.29 -26.90 9.87
C PRO A 454 -20.38 -26.52 8.70
N ASP A 455 -19.07 -26.69 8.88
CA ASP A 455 -18.10 -26.49 7.81
C ASP A 455 -18.16 -27.62 6.75
N PRO A 456 -17.99 -27.33 5.45
CA PRO A 456 -17.81 -25.99 4.87
C PRO A 456 -19.16 -25.27 4.67
N PHE A 457 -19.22 -23.99 5.05
CA PHE A 457 -20.39 -23.15 4.78
C PHE A 457 -20.60 -22.93 3.27
N PHE A 458 -19.69 -22.22 2.59
CA PHE A 458 -19.63 -22.16 1.13
C PHE A 458 -18.83 -23.34 0.58
N ASP A 459 -19.26 -23.93 -0.53
CA ASP A 459 -18.49 -25.05 -1.09
C ASP A 459 -17.21 -24.59 -1.83
N LYS A 460 -16.31 -25.54 -2.08
CA LYS A 460 -15.02 -25.26 -2.74
C LYS A 460 -15.19 -24.83 -4.20
N ALA A 461 -16.27 -25.23 -4.88
CA ALA A 461 -16.52 -24.86 -6.27
C ALA A 461 -17.05 -23.41 -6.37
N GLU A 462 -17.93 -22.99 -5.47
CA GLU A 462 -18.38 -21.59 -5.35
C GLU A 462 -17.20 -20.65 -5.05
N SER A 463 -16.38 -21.00 -4.07
CA SER A 463 -15.19 -20.22 -3.67
C SER A 463 -14.20 -20.09 -4.83
N LYS A 464 -13.93 -21.20 -5.54
CA LYS A 464 -13.02 -21.21 -6.71
C LYS A 464 -13.59 -20.45 -7.91
N LYS A 465 -14.91 -20.46 -8.11
CA LYS A 465 -15.59 -19.66 -9.15
C LYS A 465 -15.46 -18.16 -8.86
N SER A 466 -15.63 -17.76 -7.59
CA SER A 466 -15.40 -16.38 -7.12
C SER A 466 -13.94 -15.96 -7.34
N ALA A 467 -12.98 -16.81 -6.95
CA ALA A 467 -11.55 -16.60 -7.16
C ALA A 467 -11.18 -16.40 -8.64
N GLY A 468 -11.64 -17.29 -9.53
CA GLY A 468 -11.35 -17.21 -10.97
C GLY A 468 -11.93 -15.97 -11.66
N GLN A 469 -13.03 -15.41 -11.16
CA GLN A 469 -13.57 -14.12 -11.63
C GLN A 469 -12.66 -12.94 -11.24
N ILE A 470 -12.12 -12.96 -10.02
CA ILE A 470 -11.18 -11.95 -9.52
C ILE A 470 -9.87 -12.00 -10.32
N GLU A 471 -9.30 -13.19 -10.50
CA GLU A 471 -8.09 -13.44 -11.27
C GLU A 471 -8.23 -12.96 -12.72
N SER A 472 -9.28 -13.41 -13.41
CA SER A 472 -9.58 -12.99 -14.80
C SER A 472 -9.76 -11.47 -14.91
N GLY A 473 -10.44 -10.86 -13.92
CA GLY A 473 -10.63 -9.40 -13.85
C GLY A 473 -9.35 -8.62 -13.62
N ILE A 474 -8.28 -9.24 -13.10
CA ILE A 474 -6.95 -8.65 -12.98
C ILE A 474 -6.17 -8.86 -14.28
N LEU A 475 -6.10 -10.10 -14.80
CA LEU A 475 -5.37 -10.43 -16.03
C LEU A 475 -5.81 -9.57 -17.23
N ASN A 476 -7.12 -9.31 -17.35
CA ASN A 476 -7.69 -8.46 -18.39
C ASN A 476 -7.31 -6.97 -18.26
N ARG A 477 -6.71 -6.54 -17.14
CA ARG A 477 -6.23 -5.16 -16.88
C ARG A 477 -4.71 -5.03 -16.94
N LEU A 478 -3.99 -6.11 -17.22
CA LEU A 478 -2.53 -6.09 -17.40
C LEU A 478 -2.21 -5.87 -18.88
N HIS A 479 -1.55 -4.77 -19.23
CA HIS A 479 -1.09 -4.54 -20.62
C HIS A 479 -0.12 -5.64 -21.11
N LEU A 480 0.60 -6.31 -20.21
CA LEU A 480 1.47 -7.45 -20.54
C LEU A 480 0.74 -8.81 -20.48
N HIS A 481 -0.56 -8.82 -20.15
CA HIS A 481 -1.42 -10.01 -20.03
C HIS A 481 -0.90 -11.14 -19.12
N LYS A 482 0.12 -10.86 -18.29
CA LYS A 482 0.74 -11.79 -17.36
C LYS A 482 1.10 -11.05 -16.08
N MET A 483 0.82 -11.65 -14.92
CA MET A 483 1.29 -11.15 -13.64
C MET A 483 2.83 -11.24 -13.58
N PRO A 484 3.54 -10.20 -13.12
CA PRO A 484 4.97 -10.28 -12.90
C PRO A 484 5.27 -11.28 -11.78
N THR A 485 6.38 -12.01 -11.85
CA THR A 485 6.80 -12.92 -10.77
C THR A 485 7.55 -12.18 -9.67
N ASP A 486 7.67 -12.77 -8.47
CA ASP A 486 8.52 -12.24 -7.38
C ASP A 486 9.95 -11.95 -7.88
N GLU A 487 10.49 -12.83 -8.73
CA GLU A 487 11.81 -12.67 -9.35
C GLU A 487 11.88 -11.45 -10.28
N GLN A 488 10.86 -11.23 -11.12
CA GLN A 488 10.83 -10.10 -12.06
C GLN A 488 10.71 -8.76 -11.34
N VAL A 489 9.92 -8.70 -10.26
CA VAL A 489 9.82 -7.50 -9.42
C VAL A 489 11.13 -7.23 -8.68
N GLY A 490 11.73 -8.25 -8.07
CA GLY A 490 13.04 -8.14 -7.42
C GLY A 490 14.14 -7.67 -8.37
N LEU A 491 14.23 -8.28 -9.56
CA LEU A 491 15.22 -7.91 -10.58
C LEU A 491 15.03 -6.49 -11.12
N SER A 492 13.81 -6.07 -11.44
CA SER A 492 13.53 -4.69 -11.88
C SER A 492 13.97 -3.68 -10.81
N THR A 493 13.73 -4.02 -9.54
CA THR A 493 14.11 -3.19 -8.39
C THR A 493 15.62 -3.04 -8.26
N VAL A 494 16.40 -4.10 -8.53
CA VAL A 494 17.87 -4.03 -8.59
C VAL A 494 18.37 -3.05 -9.65
N PHE A 495 17.68 -2.93 -10.79
CA PHE A 495 18.02 -1.92 -11.80
C PHE A 495 17.60 -0.50 -11.37
N HIS A 496 16.43 -0.33 -10.73
CA HIS A 496 16.01 0.97 -10.22
C HIS A 496 16.96 1.52 -9.12
N LEU A 497 17.48 0.66 -8.25
CA LEU A 497 18.45 1.04 -7.21
C LEU A 497 19.84 1.42 -7.76
N ALA A 498 20.12 1.16 -9.05
CA ALA A 498 21.39 1.51 -9.69
C ALA A 498 21.35 2.91 -10.36
N ASP A 499 20.18 3.56 -10.39
CA ASP A 499 20.04 4.92 -10.88
C ASP A 499 20.41 5.93 -9.78
N ASP A 500 21.22 6.93 -10.13
CA ASP A 500 21.72 7.98 -9.22
C ASP A 500 20.98 9.32 -9.40
N ILE A 501 19.82 9.34 -10.07
CA ILE A 501 19.12 10.57 -10.52
C ILE A 501 17.71 10.69 -9.91
N VAL A 502 16.97 9.58 -9.83
CA VAL A 502 15.54 9.57 -9.48
C VAL A 502 15.33 9.60 -7.96
N SER A 503 14.50 10.53 -7.49
CA SER A 503 14.04 10.64 -6.11
C SER A 503 12.64 11.27 -6.09
N GLY A 504 11.77 10.83 -5.18
CA GLY A 504 10.38 11.30 -5.06
C GLY A 504 9.38 10.58 -5.96
N GLU A 505 9.79 9.49 -6.62
CA GLU A 505 9.00 8.80 -7.64
C GLU A 505 8.53 7.40 -7.22
N THR A 506 7.55 6.87 -7.95
CA THR A 506 7.02 5.50 -7.75
C THR A 506 7.24 4.66 -9.00
N PHE A 507 7.97 3.54 -8.85
CA PHE A 507 8.17 2.57 -9.92
C PHE A 507 7.04 1.53 -9.94
N HIS A 508 6.50 1.21 -11.11
CA HIS A 508 5.34 0.32 -11.27
C HIS A 508 5.67 -1.00 -12.01
N PRO A 509 6.40 -1.96 -11.38
CA PRO A 509 6.63 -3.30 -11.94
C PRO A 509 5.37 -4.17 -11.80
N SER A 510 4.26 -3.73 -12.41
CA SER A 510 2.91 -4.24 -12.16
C SER A 510 2.37 -5.19 -13.24
N GLY A 511 3.16 -5.47 -14.30
CA GLY A 511 2.65 -6.10 -15.52
C GLY A 511 1.89 -5.12 -16.44
N GLY A 512 2.05 -3.82 -16.21
CA GLY A 512 1.25 -2.78 -16.86
C GLY A 512 -0.21 -2.80 -16.39
N LEU A 513 -0.43 -3.00 -15.09
CA LEU A 513 -1.75 -2.96 -14.47
C LEU A 513 -2.36 -1.56 -14.60
N LYS A 514 -3.57 -1.48 -15.14
CA LYS A 514 -4.32 -0.23 -15.25
C LYS A 514 -5.76 -0.39 -14.76
N PHE A 515 -6.20 0.49 -13.86
CA PHE A 515 -7.60 0.61 -13.48
C PHE A 515 -8.21 1.89 -14.07
N ASP A 516 -9.13 1.76 -15.04
CA ASP A 516 -9.83 2.93 -15.62
C ASP A 516 -10.87 3.56 -14.69
N ARG A 517 -11.07 3.01 -13.48
CA ARG A 517 -11.76 3.67 -12.37
C ARG A 517 -10.72 4.22 -11.41
N SER A 518 -10.24 5.41 -11.73
CA SER A 518 -9.19 6.08 -10.98
C SER A 518 -9.71 7.47 -10.60
N VAL A 519 -9.87 7.73 -9.30
CA VAL A 519 -10.47 8.99 -8.83
C VAL A 519 -9.37 10.03 -8.68
N THR A 520 -9.45 11.06 -9.52
CA THR A 520 -8.59 12.25 -9.45
C THR A 520 -9.16 13.24 -8.48
N GLU A 521 -8.30 13.92 -7.72
CA GLU A 521 -8.70 15.13 -6.99
C GLU A 521 -9.20 16.20 -7.99
N GLY A 522 -10.22 16.96 -7.60
CA GLY A 522 -10.71 18.12 -8.33
C GLY A 522 -10.66 19.39 -7.47
N GLU A 523 -10.78 20.55 -8.10
CA GLU A 523 -10.88 21.85 -7.42
C GLU A 523 -12.31 22.38 -7.49
N LEU A 524 -12.78 23.04 -6.42
CA LEU A 524 -14.11 23.66 -6.42
C LEU A 524 -14.10 24.98 -7.18
N LEU A 525 -14.73 25.01 -8.36
CA LEU A 525 -14.81 26.20 -9.22
C LEU A 525 -16.13 26.97 -9.11
N LEU A 526 -17.21 26.36 -8.62
CA LEU A 526 -18.55 26.95 -8.58
C LEU A 526 -19.26 26.58 -7.27
N PRO A 527 -20.06 27.48 -6.68
CA PRO A 527 -20.87 27.16 -5.50
C PRO A 527 -21.97 26.14 -5.82
N PRO A 528 -22.44 25.35 -4.83
CA PRO A 528 -23.60 24.48 -4.99
C PRO A 528 -24.87 25.26 -5.34
N SER A 529 -25.82 24.63 -6.04
CA SER A 529 -27.09 25.28 -6.38
C SER A 529 -28.00 25.38 -5.16
N GLN A 530 -28.81 26.44 -5.06
CA GLN A 530 -29.78 26.57 -3.96
C GLN A 530 -30.77 25.39 -3.93
N THR A 531 -31.13 24.84 -5.09
CA THR A 531 -31.97 23.64 -5.20
C THR A 531 -31.33 22.41 -4.55
N ASP A 532 -30.00 22.32 -4.56
CA ASP A 532 -29.28 21.25 -3.87
C ASP A 532 -29.14 21.54 -2.38
N LEU A 533 -28.80 22.77 -2.00
CA LEU A 533 -28.70 23.19 -0.59
C LEU A 533 -30.02 23.01 0.18
N ASN A 534 -31.17 23.27 -0.45
CA ASN A 534 -32.49 23.04 0.13
C ASN A 534 -32.74 21.58 0.57
N LYS A 535 -31.94 20.61 0.10
CA LYS A 535 -32.02 19.19 0.54
C LYS A 535 -31.41 18.97 1.94
N LEU A 536 -30.71 19.97 2.49
CA LEU A 536 -30.18 19.98 3.86
C LEU A 536 -31.24 20.45 4.88
N GLN A 537 -32.33 21.08 4.44
CA GLN A 537 -33.39 21.54 5.34
C GLN A 537 -33.97 20.37 6.15
N GLY A 538 -34.08 20.56 7.47
CA GLY A 538 -34.56 19.54 8.40
C GLY A 538 -33.61 18.36 8.63
N LYS A 539 -32.37 18.39 8.11
CA LYS A 539 -31.35 17.36 8.38
C LYS A 539 -30.73 17.50 9.76
N ARG A 540 -30.24 16.40 10.31
CA ARG A 540 -29.52 16.36 11.59
C ARG A 540 -28.02 16.26 11.31
N VAL A 541 -27.23 17.23 11.78
CA VAL A 541 -25.80 17.35 11.47
C VAL A 541 -24.97 17.14 12.72
N VAL A 542 -23.94 16.29 12.63
CA VAL A 542 -22.88 16.18 13.64
C VAL A 542 -21.58 16.67 13.03
N MET A 543 -20.88 17.55 13.75
CA MET A 543 -19.52 17.97 13.42
C MET A 543 -18.57 17.43 14.48
N VAL A 544 -17.41 16.91 14.07
CA VAL A 544 -16.35 16.43 14.96
C VAL A 544 -15.09 17.20 14.62
N GLY A 545 -14.46 17.86 15.60
CA GLY A 545 -13.21 18.60 15.40
C GLY A 545 -12.82 19.47 16.58
N ASP A 546 -11.55 19.89 16.64
CA ASP A 546 -11.04 20.74 17.74
C ASP A 546 -9.96 21.75 17.29
N SER A 547 -9.06 21.37 16.37
CA SER A 547 -7.93 22.22 15.95
C SER A 547 -8.28 23.34 14.96
N MET A 548 -9.36 23.16 14.17
CA MET A 548 -9.80 23.99 13.05
C MET A 548 -11.05 24.82 13.43
N ARG A 549 -10.96 25.60 14.51
CA ARG A 549 -12.15 26.23 15.15
C ARG A 549 -12.86 27.26 14.28
N ASN A 550 -12.11 28.06 13.50
CA ASN A 550 -12.70 29.10 12.65
C ASN A 550 -13.47 28.46 11.48
N GLU A 551 -12.89 27.39 10.93
CA GLU A 551 -13.40 26.56 9.85
C GLU A 551 -14.69 25.86 10.31
N LEU A 552 -14.65 25.25 11.50
CA LEU A 552 -15.82 24.60 12.12
C LEU A 552 -16.92 25.61 12.45
N ALA A 553 -16.61 26.82 12.93
CA ALA A 553 -17.60 27.87 13.16
C ALA A 553 -18.26 28.32 11.84
N ALA A 554 -17.47 28.56 10.79
CA ALA A 554 -17.99 28.94 9.48
C ALA A 554 -18.87 27.85 8.84
N ILE A 555 -18.46 26.58 8.95
CA ILE A 555 -19.25 25.43 8.48
C ILE A 555 -20.55 25.28 9.29
N GLY A 556 -20.48 25.44 10.62
CA GLY A 556 -21.65 25.39 11.50
C GLY A 556 -22.67 26.47 11.17
N ASN A 557 -22.23 27.72 11.03
CA ASN A 557 -23.05 28.84 10.57
C ASN A 557 -23.64 28.59 9.16
N GLY A 558 -22.88 27.95 8.27
CA GLY A 558 -23.36 27.51 6.97
C GLY A 558 -24.53 26.52 7.05
N PHE A 559 -24.49 25.56 7.99
CA PHE A 559 -25.58 24.60 8.22
C PHE A 559 -26.80 25.26 8.88
N VAL A 560 -26.60 26.11 9.89
CA VAL A 560 -27.69 26.90 10.51
C VAL A 560 -28.43 27.69 9.43
N GLY A 561 -27.70 28.33 8.50
CA GLY A 561 -28.26 29.05 7.37
C GLY A 561 -29.04 28.21 6.33
N GLN A 562 -29.09 26.88 6.45
CA GLN A 562 -29.93 25.99 5.63
C GLN A 562 -31.14 25.40 6.39
N ASP A 563 -31.47 25.92 7.59
CA ASP A 563 -32.58 25.42 8.44
C ASP A 563 -32.48 23.89 8.70
N VAL A 564 -31.29 23.42 9.09
CA VAL A 564 -31.09 22.06 9.59
C VAL A 564 -31.90 21.84 10.88
N ALA A 565 -32.41 20.62 11.13
CA ALA A 565 -33.20 20.33 12.33
C ALA A 565 -32.37 20.33 13.61
N ALA A 566 -31.10 19.92 13.50
CA ALA A 566 -30.16 19.91 14.63
C ALA A 566 -28.72 20.05 14.13
N LEU A 567 -27.88 20.68 14.94
CA LEU A 567 -26.43 20.78 14.78
C LEU A 567 -25.76 20.45 16.12
N THR A 568 -25.02 19.35 16.19
CA THR A 568 -24.24 18.97 17.37
C THR A 568 -22.76 19.00 17.03
N VAL A 569 -21.94 19.69 17.83
CA VAL A 569 -20.48 19.77 17.61
C VAL A 569 -19.75 19.02 18.72
N LEU A 570 -18.91 18.06 18.35
CA LEU A 570 -18.13 17.20 19.23
C LEU A 570 -16.66 17.62 19.19
N THR A 571 -16.14 18.01 20.35
CA THR A 571 -14.80 18.56 20.55
C THR A 571 -14.00 17.70 21.52
N ARG A 572 -12.67 17.82 21.49
CA ARG A 572 -11.77 17.13 22.43
C ARG A 572 -11.67 17.88 23.76
N SER A 573 -11.82 19.22 23.73
CA SER A 573 -11.56 20.11 24.86
C SER A 573 -12.69 21.08 25.19
N GLU A 574 -12.87 21.36 26.48
CA GLU A 574 -13.84 22.35 27.01
C GLU A 574 -13.57 23.79 26.51
N ASP A 575 -12.34 24.11 26.14
CA ASP A 575 -12.00 25.42 25.58
C ASP A 575 -12.55 25.56 24.16
N SER A 576 -12.28 24.57 23.29
CA SER A 576 -12.85 24.50 21.94
C SER A 576 -14.38 24.42 21.97
N ALA A 577 -14.96 23.68 22.93
CA ALA A 577 -16.40 23.61 23.12
C ALA A 577 -17.00 25.01 23.38
N ARG A 578 -16.44 25.76 24.33
CA ARG A 578 -16.92 27.11 24.67
C ARG A 578 -16.72 28.12 23.55
N GLU A 579 -15.61 28.06 22.82
CA GLU A 579 -15.37 28.94 21.67
C GLU A 579 -16.38 28.68 20.55
N LEU A 580 -16.61 27.41 20.17
CA LEU A 580 -17.56 27.05 19.11
C LEU A 580 -19.02 27.31 19.51
N GLN A 581 -19.36 27.14 20.80
CA GLN A 581 -20.67 27.48 21.36
C GLN A 581 -20.99 28.98 21.28
N HIS A 582 -19.96 29.85 21.21
CA HIS A 582 -20.09 31.30 21.06
C HIS A 582 -19.89 31.81 19.62
N ALA A 583 -19.19 31.06 18.77
CA ALA A 583 -18.87 31.46 17.39
C ALA A 583 -19.91 31.01 16.35
N ILE A 584 -20.83 30.10 16.72
CA ILE A 584 -21.93 29.66 15.87
C ILE A 584 -23.21 30.39 16.28
N ASP A 585 -23.72 31.24 15.39
CA ASP A 585 -24.92 32.07 15.54
C ASP A 585 -26.19 31.24 15.30
N ALA A 586 -26.45 30.26 16.18
CA ALA A 586 -27.63 29.41 16.09
C ALA A 586 -28.94 30.19 16.28
N THR A 587 -29.94 29.88 15.46
CA THR A 587 -31.30 30.43 15.52
C THR A 587 -32.21 29.55 16.38
N ASP A 588 -33.31 30.12 16.90
CA ASP A 588 -34.36 29.37 17.63
C ASP A 588 -34.98 28.22 16.79
N SER A 589 -34.77 28.19 15.46
CA SER A 589 -35.23 27.14 14.55
C SER A 589 -34.34 25.90 14.53
N VAL A 590 -33.08 25.98 15.00
CA VAL A 590 -32.09 24.91 14.92
C VAL A 590 -31.72 24.43 16.32
N ALA A 591 -31.91 23.14 16.62
CA ALA A 591 -31.44 22.57 17.87
C ALA A 591 -29.90 22.48 17.87
N PHE A 592 -29.24 23.42 18.55
CA PHE A 592 -27.78 23.55 18.58
C PHE A 592 -27.17 23.19 19.94
N ASP A 593 -26.08 22.44 19.93
CA ASP A 593 -25.34 22.02 21.12
C ASP A 593 -23.86 21.74 20.81
N VAL A 594 -22.96 22.00 21.77
CA VAL A 594 -21.52 21.77 21.65
C VAL A 594 -20.99 21.03 22.88
N ARG A 595 -20.30 19.90 22.66
CA ARG A 595 -19.87 18.98 23.71
C ARG A 595 -18.37 18.72 23.68
N CYS A 596 -17.77 18.67 24.85
CA CYS A 596 -16.45 18.07 25.06
C CYS A 596 -16.63 16.56 25.29
N VAL A 597 -16.05 15.73 24.41
CA VAL A 597 -16.12 14.25 24.47
C VAL A 597 -14.75 13.59 24.65
N GLY A 598 -13.68 14.39 24.73
CA GLY A 598 -12.32 13.87 24.77
C GLY A 598 -12.04 12.99 23.54
N ASP A 599 -11.56 11.77 23.79
CA ASP A 599 -11.23 10.81 22.72
C ASP A 599 -12.35 9.79 22.42
N ASP A 600 -13.50 9.86 23.11
CA ASP A 600 -14.63 8.93 22.92
C ASP A 600 -15.62 9.41 21.85
N ILE A 601 -15.09 9.62 20.64
CA ILE A 601 -15.86 10.02 19.45
C ILE A 601 -16.95 8.99 19.12
N GLU A 602 -16.66 7.70 19.32
CA GLU A 602 -17.52 6.59 18.89
C GLU A 602 -18.69 6.39 19.86
N GLY A 603 -18.45 6.46 21.18
CA GLY A 603 -19.51 6.48 22.19
C GLY A 603 -20.40 7.72 22.09
N ALA A 604 -19.83 8.89 21.76
CA ALA A 604 -20.62 10.09 21.52
C ALA A 604 -21.54 9.98 20.29
N LEU A 605 -21.05 9.39 19.19
CA LEU A 605 -21.87 9.12 18.00
C LEU A 605 -22.97 8.08 18.29
N ASP A 606 -22.67 7.02 19.03
CA ASP A 606 -23.67 6.01 19.44
C ASP A 606 -24.75 6.62 20.36
N HIS A 607 -24.38 7.51 21.29
CA HIS A 607 -25.34 8.23 22.14
C HIS A 607 -26.31 9.08 21.32
N ILE A 608 -25.80 9.91 20.39
CA ILE A 608 -26.64 10.72 19.51
C ILE A 608 -27.54 9.83 18.64
N LEU A 609 -27.04 8.68 18.20
CA LEU A 609 -27.79 7.73 17.37
C LEU A 609 -28.97 7.10 18.10
N ARG A 610 -28.81 6.75 19.38
CA ARG A 610 -29.82 6.06 20.19
C ARG A 610 -30.78 7.01 20.90
N GLU A 611 -30.24 7.98 21.63
CA GLU A 611 -31.00 8.78 22.61
C GLU A 611 -31.51 10.10 22.02
N GLU A 612 -30.90 10.58 20.93
CA GLU A 612 -31.15 11.92 20.36
C GLU A 612 -31.66 11.87 18.91
N GLY A 613 -32.29 10.78 18.50
CA GLY A 613 -33.00 10.69 17.22
C GLY A 613 -32.09 10.68 15.97
N GLY A 614 -30.79 10.40 16.11
CA GLY A 614 -29.90 10.13 14.99
C GLY A 614 -29.30 11.36 14.29
N PHE A 615 -28.57 11.08 13.22
CA PHE A 615 -27.91 12.08 12.37
C PHE A 615 -27.96 11.66 10.88
N ASP A 616 -28.02 12.65 9.99
CA ASP A 616 -27.98 12.47 8.54
C ASP A 616 -26.60 12.78 7.95
N VAL A 617 -25.90 13.75 8.52
CA VAL A 617 -24.62 14.28 8.01
C VAL A 617 -23.59 14.25 9.13
N VAL A 618 -22.38 13.77 8.82
CA VAL A 618 -21.24 13.87 9.73
C VAL A 618 -20.06 14.53 9.04
N VAL A 619 -19.59 15.65 9.59
CA VAL A 619 -18.35 16.33 9.18
C VAL A 619 -17.25 15.98 10.17
N SER A 620 -16.14 15.42 9.69
CA SER A 620 -15.00 15.02 10.52
C SER A 620 -13.77 15.85 10.16
N SER A 621 -13.32 16.63 11.14
CA SER A 621 -12.09 17.43 11.16
C SER A 621 -11.18 16.88 12.26
N PRO A 622 -9.86 16.88 12.08
CA PRO A 622 -8.93 16.39 13.10
C PRO A 622 -9.06 17.16 14.42
N PHE A 623 -8.68 16.50 15.52
CA PHE A 623 -8.58 17.15 16.83
C PHE A 623 -7.26 17.89 17.03
N GLU A 624 -6.16 17.40 16.45
CA GLU A 624 -4.83 18.00 16.58
C GLU A 624 -4.42 18.75 15.32
N ARG A 625 -3.48 19.69 15.48
CA ARG A 625 -2.81 20.36 14.35
C ARG A 625 -1.69 19.50 13.79
N LEU A 626 -1.20 19.86 12.60
CA LEU A 626 0.01 19.26 12.06
C LEU A 626 1.24 19.64 12.93
N PRO A 627 2.19 18.70 13.15
CA PRO A 627 3.37 18.98 13.93
C PRO A 627 4.37 19.85 13.14
N LEU A 628 4.87 20.89 13.78
CA LEU A 628 5.83 21.86 13.21
C LEU A 628 7.30 21.36 13.20
N ASN A 629 7.50 20.05 13.31
CA ASN A 629 8.81 19.43 13.39
C ASN A 629 9.50 19.36 12.02
N ALA A 630 10.84 19.34 12.03
CA ALA A 630 11.60 19.05 10.82
C ALA A 630 11.29 17.64 10.30
N LEU A 631 11.28 17.44 8.98
CA LEU A 631 11.11 16.11 8.38
C LEU A 631 12.43 15.37 8.13
N ALA A 632 13.55 16.09 8.10
CA ALA A 632 14.92 15.57 8.10
C ALA A 632 15.88 16.62 8.68
N GLY A 633 17.02 16.19 9.20
CA GLY A 633 18.12 17.07 9.61
C GLY A 633 19.10 17.33 8.46
N GLU A 634 19.95 18.34 8.58
CA GLU A 634 21.07 18.55 7.66
C GLU A 634 22.22 17.55 7.95
N ARG A 635 23.16 17.43 7.01
CA ARG A 635 24.39 16.65 7.17
C ARG A 635 25.21 17.12 8.38
N HIS A 636 25.69 16.18 9.18
CA HIS A 636 26.42 16.38 10.44
C HIS A 636 25.67 17.23 11.49
N LYS A 637 24.33 17.22 11.45
CA LYS A 637 23.46 17.82 12.48
C LYS A 637 22.63 16.75 13.19
N SER A 638 22.28 17.03 14.44
CA SER A 638 21.38 16.16 15.20
C SER A 638 19.97 16.17 14.62
N TRP A 639 19.31 15.01 14.68
CA TRP A 639 17.91 14.82 14.30
C TRP A 639 16.95 14.97 15.50
N ASP A 640 17.38 15.53 16.63
CA ASP A 640 16.54 15.72 17.83
C ASP A 640 15.27 16.58 17.57
N ARG A 641 15.34 17.50 16.60
CA ARG A 641 14.19 18.31 16.16
C ARG A 641 13.38 17.69 15.03
N VAL A 642 13.88 16.59 14.44
CA VAL A 642 13.14 15.83 13.43
C VAL A 642 12.03 15.05 14.11
N LEU A 643 10.84 15.13 13.52
CA LEU A 643 9.62 14.47 13.97
C LEU A 643 9.93 13.04 14.48
N SER A 644 9.54 12.75 15.72
CA SER A 644 9.89 11.48 16.36
C SER A 644 8.96 10.33 15.96
N ASP A 645 9.40 9.09 16.16
CA ASP A 645 8.61 7.88 15.94
C ASP A 645 7.23 7.95 16.63
N GLN A 646 7.17 8.54 17.83
CA GLN A 646 5.91 8.77 18.55
C GLN A 646 5.08 9.85 17.90
N GLN A 647 5.64 11.02 17.58
CA GLN A 647 4.87 12.11 16.96
C GLN A 647 4.36 11.76 15.55
N PHE A 648 5.05 10.89 14.81
CA PHE A 648 4.53 10.37 13.53
C PHE A 648 3.42 9.34 13.72
N ARG A 649 3.49 8.52 14.78
CA ARG A 649 2.38 7.66 15.21
C ARG A 649 1.16 8.49 15.63
N ASP A 650 1.36 9.56 16.39
CA ASP A 650 0.31 10.49 16.81
C ASP A 650 -0.32 11.17 15.57
N LEU A 651 0.51 11.67 14.62
CA LEU A 651 0.02 12.16 13.32
C LEU A 651 -0.86 11.14 12.58
N VAL A 652 -0.44 9.86 12.49
CA VAL A 652 -1.24 8.80 11.84
C VAL A 652 -2.51 8.47 12.63
N HIS A 653 -2.49 8.61 13.95
CA HIS A 653 -3.68 8.49 14.78
C HIS A 653 -4.66 9.64 14.50
N ASP A 654 -4.21 10.87 14.69
CA ASP A 654 -5.07 12.07 14.73
C ASP A 654 -5.55 12.51 13.33
N GLN A 655 -4.81 12.18 12.26
CA GLN A 655 -5.10 12.63 10.90
C GLN A 655 -5.61 11.52 9.96
N LEU A 656 -5.52 10.24 10.33
CA LEU A 656 -6.02 9.12 9.50
C LEU A 656 -6.94 8.19 10.30
N THR A 657 -6.51 7.79 11.49
CA THR A 657 -7.29 6.88 12.35
C THR A 657 -8.53 7.56 12.92
N HIS A 658 -8.46 8.85 13.26
CA HIS A 658 -9.60 9.69 13.62
C HIS A 658 -10.76 9.57 12.61
N HIS A 659 -10.49 9.80 11.32
CA HIS A 659 -11.51 9.72 10.26
C HIS A 659 -12.04 8.30 10.07
N PHE A 660 -11.19 7.27 10.24
CA PHE A 660 -11.65 5.87 10.24
C PHE A 660 -12.64 5.58 11.39
N ARG A 661 -12.34 6.05 12.61
CA ARG A 661 -13.21 5.89 13.80
C ARG A 661 -14.58 6.54 13.62
N VAL A 662 -14.62 7.77 13.09
CA VAL A 662 -15.89 8.43 12.74
C VAL A 662 -16.62 7.62 11.66
N ALA A 663 -15.95 7.37 10.54
CA ALA A 663 -16.60 6.84 9.34
C ALA A 663 -17.11 5.40 9.51
N ARG A 664 -16.47 4.56 10.32
CA ARG A 664 -16.93 3.16 10.55
C ARG A 664 -18.26 3.08 11.30
N ILE A 665 -18.57 4.07 12.14
CA ILE A 665 -19.87 4.21 12.80
C ILE A 665 -20.87 4.89 11.87
N SER A 666 -20.54 6.07 11.33
CA SER A 666 -21.44 6.85 10.47
C SER A 666 -21.88 6.10 9.21
N ALA A 667 -21.05 5.22 8.64
CA ALA A 667 -21.40 4.41 7.48
C ALA A 667 -22.47 3.34 7.75
N LEU A 668 -22.79 3.05 9.02
CA LEU A 668 -23.91 2.18 9.42
C LEU A 668 -25.24 2.94 9.58
N VAL A 669 -25.23 4.27 9.50
CA VAL A 669 -26.45 5.07 9.55
C VAL A 669 -27.05 5.20 8.13
N PRO A 670 -28.34 4.85 7.91
CA PRO A 670 -28.93 4.81 6.57
C PRO A 670 -28.89 6.14 5.80
N ASN A 671 -28.24 6.14 4.65
CA ASN A 671 -28.00 7.26 3.75
C ASN A 671 -27.16 8.40 4.35
N CYS A 672 -26.36 8.13 5.40
CA CYS A 672 -25.52 9.16 5.99
C CYS A 672 -24.52 9.75 4.97
N GLN A 673 -24.37 11.07 4.98
CA GLN A 673 -23.36 11.78 4.18
C GLN A 673 -22.17 12.13 5.08
N ILE A 674 -21.00 11.57 4.76
CA ILE A 674 -19.77 11.68 5.54
C ILE A 674 -18.82 12.63 4.80
N VAL A 675 -18.41 13.72 5.45
CA VAL A 675 -17.47 14.70 4.90
C VAL A 675 -16.19 14.67 5.73
N LEU A 676 -15.07 14.34 5.09
CA LEU A 676 -13.75 14.26 5.74
C LEU A 676 -12.93 15.51 5.39
N LEU A 677 -12.54 16.31 6.38
CA LEU A 677 -11.72 17.51 6.19
C LEU A 677 -10.25 17.15 6.42
N THR A 678 -9.37 17.50 5.48
CA THR A 678 -7.92 17.48 5.75
C THR A 678 -7.51 18.72 6.55
N PRO A 679 -6.32 18.72 7.19
CA PRO A 679 -5.73 19.94 7.73
C PRO A 679 -5.68 21.11 6.74
N ASP A 680 -5.68 22.31 7.32
CA ASP A 680 -5.39 23.60 6.68
C ASP A 680 -3.88 23.86 6.56
N THR A 681 -3.54 24.71 5.60
CA THR A 681 -2.24 25.40 5.51
C THR A 681 -2.44 26.79 4.92
N SER A 682 -1.39 27.61 4.94
CA SER A 682 -1.37 28.94 4.30
C SER A 682 0.00 29.19 3.67
N LEU A 683 0.19 30.31 2.96
CA LEU A 683 1.52 30.69 2.47
C LEU A 683 2.53 30.95 3.61
N ALA A 684 2.04 31.21 4.83
CA ALA A 684 2.86 31.35 6.03
C ALA A 684 3.24 30.00 6.69
N SER A 685 2.60 28.90 6.29
CA SER A 685 2.93 27.56 6.79
C SER A 685 4.35 27.14 6.47
N THR A 686 4.90 26.26 7.30
CA THR A 686 6.24 25.72 7.04
C THR A 686 6.21 24.74 5.85
N ARG A 687 7.37 24.51 5.22
CA ARG A 687 7.46 23.55 4.10
C ARG A 687 7.18 22.12 4.58
N GLU A 688 7.56 21.85 5.83
CA GLU A 688 7.35 20.62 6.58
C GLU A 688 5.86 20.39 6.86
N GLU A 689 5.16 21.41 7.37
CA GLU A 689 3.71 21.39 7.60
C GLU A 689 2.94 21.18 6.28
N PHE A 690 3.27 21.92 5.22
CA PHE A 690 2.71 21.71 3.89
C PHE A 690 2.98 20.30 3.33
N ALA A 691 4.18 19.76 3.54
CA ALA A 691 4.51 18.39 3.16
C ALA A 691 3.68 17.36 3.95
N LEU A 692 3.47 17.56 5.25
CA LEU A 692 2.62 16.69 6.08
C LEU A 692 1.14 16.79 5.70
N ALA A 693 0.65 17.97 5.35
CA ALA A 693 -0.70 18.15 4.84
C ALA A 693 -0.92 17.38 3.53
N LEU A 694 0.03 17.44 2.58
CA LEU A 694 0.01 16.60 1.37
C LEU A 694 0.05 15.10 1.70
N PHE A 695 0.80 14.68 2.73
CA PHE A 695 0.82 13.30 3.21
C PHE A 695 -0.55 12.84 3.74
N VAL A 696 -1.20 13.62 4.61
CA VAL A 696 -2.56 13.33 5.09
C VAL A 696 -3.54 13.30 3.91
N LYS A 697 -3.53 14.34 3.08
CA LYS A 697 -4.43 14.50 1.93
C LYS A 697 -4.45 13.28 1.01
N ASN A 698 -3.27 12.85 0.55
CA ASN A 698 -3.14 11.74 -0.39
C ASN A 698 -3.34 10.35 0.27
N SER A 699 -3.00 10.20 1.55
CA SER A 699 -3.21 8.94 2.29
C SER A 699 -4.69 8.74 2.63
N LEU A 700 -5.37 9.80 3.05
CA LEU A 700 -6.81 9.79 3.33
C LEU A 700 -7.64 9.59 2.06
N HIS A 701 -7.20 10.11 0.90
CA HIS A 701 -7.93 9.90 -0.36
C HIS A 701 -8.04 8.40 -0.73
N ALA A 702 -7.06 7.57 -0.37
CA ALA A 702 -7.16 6.11 -0.51
C ALA A 702 -8.23 5.48 0.40
N PHE A 703 -8.46 6.04 1.60
CA PHE A 703 -9.58 5.70 2.48
C PHE A 703 -10.91 6.11 1.85
N THR A 704 -11.04 7.40 1.51
CA THR A 704 -12.24 8.03 0.94
C THR A 704 -12.77 7.27 -0.27
N VAL A 705 -11.90 6.94 -1.23
CA VAL A 705 -12.29 6.18 -2.44
C VAL A 705 -12.63 4.72 -2.14
N THR A 706 -11.95 4.09 -1.17
CA THR A 706 -12.24 2.71 -0.76
C THR A 706 -13.59 2.61 -0.06
N LEU A 707 -13.84 3.46 0.95
CA LEU A 707 -15.11 3.53 1.64
C LEU A 707 -16.24 3.98 0.70
N GLY A 708 -15.99 4.87 -0.27
CA GLY A 708 -16.99 5.24 -1.28
C GLY A 708 -17.49 4.04 -2.09
N VAL A 709 -16.60 3.12 -2.49
CA VAL A 709 -16.97 1.88 -3.21
C VAL A 709 -17.54 0.81 -2.28
N GLU A 710 -17.21 0.82 -0.99
CA GLU A 710 -17.87 -0.03 0.02
C GLU A 710 -19.29 0.46 0.33
N GLY A 711 -19.51 1.77 0.40
CA GLY A 711 -20.82 2.40 0.57
C GLY A 711 -21.82 2.00 -0.51
N GLU A 712 -21.38 1.87 -1.77
CA GLU A 712 -22.22 1.32 -2.87
C GLU A 712 -22.71 -0.13 -2.62
N ARG A 713 -22.05 -0.87 -1.73
CA ARG A 713 -22.33 -2.29 -1.40
C ARG A 713 -23.03 -2.45 -0.07
N LEU A 714 -22.84 -1.51 0.85
CA LEU A 714 -23.49 -1.51 2.16
C LEU A 714 -25.01 -1.30 2.00
N PRO A 715 -25.84 -2.01 2.77
CA PRO A 715 -27.29 -1.82 2.75
C PRO A 715 -27.75 -0.42 3.17
N THR A 716 -26.91 0.29 3.92
CA THR A 716 -27.09 1.65 4.42
C THR A 716 -26.80 2.71 3.37
N VAL A 717 -26.07 2.37 2.29
CA VAL A 717 -25.73 3.26 1.16
C VAL A 717 -25.19 4.65 1.58
N PRO A 718 -24.19 4.73 2.48
CA PRO A 718 -23.58 6.00 2.84
C PRO A 718 -22.84 6.62 1.63
N ALA A 719 -22.73 7.94 1.63
CA ALA A 719 -21.77 8.64 0.79
C ALA A 719 -20.61 9.12 1.66
N VAL A 720 -19.39 9.04 1.15
CA VAL A 720 -18.22 9.66 1.78
C VAL A 720 -17.49 10.50 0.74
N ASN A 721 -17.12 11.72 1.11
CA ASN A 721 -16.34 12.63 0.28
C ASN A 721 -15.32 13.36 1.16
N GLN A 722 -14.24 13.85 0.55
CA GLN A 722 -13.16 14.55 1.23
C GLN A 722 -13.07 15.98 0.72
N VAL A 723 -12.96 16.93 1.64
CA VAL A 723 -12.69 18.34 1.35
C VAL A 723 -11.27 18.64 1.83
N GLN A 724 -10.48 19.28 0.97
CA GLN A 724 -9.03 19.41 1.14
C GLN A 724 -8.66 20.90 1.19
N LEU A 725 -8.20 21.38 2.34
CA LEU A 725 -7.87 22.81 2.51
C LEU A 725 -6.49 23.14 1.93
N THR A 726 -5.48 22.27 2.13
CA THR A 726 -4.17 22.43 1.47
C THR A 726 -4.24 22.14 -0.02
N ARG A 727 -3.78 23.09 -0.85
CA ARG A 727 -3.69 23.00 -2.31
C ARG A 727 -2.50 22.15 -2.74
N ARG A 728 -2.14 22.14 -4.02
CA ARG A 728 -1.04 21.31 -4.55
C ARG A 728 0.28 22.04 -4.64
N ALA A 729 0.27 23.35 -4.88
CA ALA A 729 1.45 24.19 -4.87
C ALA A 729 1.42 25.16 -3.69
N HIS A 730 2.48 25.18 -2.88
CA HIS A 730 2.60 26.08 -1.74
C HIS A 730 2.50 27.57 -2.12
N THR A 731 2.85 27.92 -3.36
CA THR A 731 2.74 29.29 -3.89
C THR A 731 1.31 29.70 -4.24
N GLU A 732 0.38 28.75 -4.27
CA GLU A 732 -1.05 28.99 -4.52
C GLU A 732 -1.85 29.04 -3.20
N GLU A 733 -1.25 28.73 -2.05
CA GLU A 733 -1.89 28.84 -0.73
C GLU A 733 -2.28 30.30 -0.42
N PRO A 734 -3.32 30.55 0.41
CA PRO A 734 -3.71 31.90 0.80
C PRO A 734 -2.54 32.72 1.36
N SER A 735 -2.33 33.88 0.77
CA SER A 735 -1.22 34.79 1.06
C SER A 735 -1.62 36.00 1.91
N ASN A 736 -2.93 36.25 2.05
CA ASN A 736 -3.50 37.41 2.71
C ASN A 736 -4.94 37.14 3.19
N ASP A 737 -5.46 38.02 4.05
CA ASP A 737 -6.77 37.87 4.69
C ASP A 737 -7.95 37.79 3.70
N GLN A 738 -7.84 38.42 2.52
CA GLN A 738 -8.89 38.35 1.49
C GLN A 738 -8.93 36.94 0.87
N GLU A 739 -7.77 36.40 0.47
CA GLU A 739 -7.67 35.04 -0.08
C GLU A 739 -8.11 33.98 0.94
N LEU A 740 -7.83 34.20 2.23
CA LEU A 740 -8.29 33.33 3.32
C LEU A 740 -9.81 33.40 3.49
N ALA A 741 -10.43 34.58 3.40
CA ALA A 741 -11.89 34.72 3.44
C ALA A 741 -12.58 34.09 2.19
N GLU A 742 -11.96 34.19 1.02
CA GLU A 742 -12.43 33.54 -0.21
C GLU A 742 -12.29 32.01 -0.16
N GLU A 743 -11.24 31.49 0.47
CA GLU A 743 -11.09 30.06 0.76
C GLU A 743 -12.10 29.58 1.81
N MET A 744 -12.29 30.30 2.91
CA MET A 744 -13.30 29.99 3.92
C MET A 744 -14.71 29.91 3.31
N THR A 745 -15.02 30.80 2.36
CA THR A 745 -16.28 30.76 1.61
C THR A 745 -16.37 29.51 0.72
N ARG A 746 -15.29 29.13 0.03
CA ARG A 746 -15.23 27.89 -0.78
C ARG A 746 -15.27 26.62 0.07
N LEU A 747 -14.68 26.62 1.26
CA LEU A 747 -14.75 25.55 2.24
C LEU A 747 -16.19 25.25 2.64
N VAL A 748 -16.94 26.26 3.08
CA VAL A 748 -18.36 26.09 3.44
C VAL A 748 -19.14 25.55 2.23
N HIS A 749 -18.96 26.11 1.04
CA HIS A 749 -19.60 25.60 -0.19
C HIS A 749 -19.26 24.13 -0.49
N ALA A 750 -17.99 23.72 -0.37
CA ALA A 750 -17.55 22.34 -0.62
C ALA A 750 -18.14 21.36 0.41
N VAL A 751 -18.15 21.74 1.69
CA VAL A 751 -18.72 20.91 2.77
C VAL A 751 -20.21 20.74 2.58
N MET A 752 -20.96 21.82 2.30
CA MET A 752 -22.38 21.73 1.97
C MET A 752 -22.63 20.85 0.74
N GLN A 753 -21.85 21.02 -0.33
CA GLN A 753 -21.98 20.21 -1.54
C GLN A 753 -21.71 18.72 -1.29
N CYS A 754 -20.77 18.38 -0.40
CA CYS A 754 -20.47 17.01 0.01
C CYS A 754 -21.50 16.43 1.01
N ALA A 755 -22.20 17.29 1.75
CA ALA A 755 -23.27 16.94 2.69
C ALA A 755 -24.64 16.78 2.02
N VAL A 756 -24.84 17.31 0.81
CA VAL A 756 -26.07 17.11 0.03
C VAL A 756 -26.21 15.62 -0.34
N PRO A 757 -27.39 15.00 -0.11
CA PRO A 757 -27.64 13.61 -0.49
C PRO A 757 -27.26 13.30 -1.95
N ALA A 758 -26.29 12.40 -2.12
CA ALA A 758 -25.79 11.97 -3.42
C ALA A 758 -26.93 11.50 -4.35
N PRO A 759 -27.00 11.95 -5.62
CA PRO A 759 -28.03 11.51 -6.57
C PRO A 759 -28.08 10.00 -6.73
N SER A 760 -29.27 9.44 -6.92
CA SER A 760 -29.41 8.00 -7.17
C SER A 760 -28.79 7.62 -8.52
N PRO A 761 -28.27 6.37 -8.68
CA PRO A 761 -27.79 5.88 -9.97
C PRO A 761 -28.86 5.88 -11.08
N SER A 762 -30.15 5.89 -10.71
CA SER A 762 -31.30 6.05 -11.59
C SER A 762 -31.49 7.47 -12.12
N GLU A 763 -31.19 8.50 -11.31
CA GLU A 763 -31.24 9.90 -11.76
C GLU A 763 -30.02 10.26 -12.60
N SER A 764 -28.82 9.88 -12.16
CA SER A 764 -27.62 10.02 -12.96
C SER A 764 -26.50 9.07 -12.52
N ARG A 765 -26.19 8.10 -13.39
CA ARG A 765 -25.02 7.20 -13.25
C ARG A 765 -23.66 7.93 -13.32
N TYR A 766 -23.63 9.19 -13.74
CA TYR A 766 -22.44 10.02 -13.73
C TYR A 766 -22.30 10.74 -12.38
N LEU A 767 -23.33 11.49 -11.96
CA LEU A 767 -23.29 12.26 -10.71
C LEU A 767 -23.23 11.35 -9.48
N SER A 768 -23.99 10.24 -9.45
CA SER A 768 -23.94 9.25 -8.36
C SER A 768 -22.55 8.66 -8.07
N LYS A 769 -21.60 8.79 -9.01
CA LYS A 769 -20.19 8.45 -8.81
C LYS A 769 -19.34 9.64 -8.36
N ILE A 770 -19.62 10.85 -8.86
CA ILE A 770 -18.91 12.08 -8.47
C ILE A 770 -19.19 12.43 -7.00
N PHE A 771 -20.35 12.07 -6.47
CA PHE A 771 -20.68 12.30 -5.06
C PHE A 771 -20.32 11.11 -4.14
N ARG A 772 -19.44 10.19 -4.57
CA ARG A 772 -18.99 9.04 -3.78
C ARG A 772 -17.50 8.77 -3.94
N GLY A 773 -16.77 8.94 -2.85
CA GLY A 773 -15.32 8.76 -2.80
C GLY A 773 -14.55 9.93 -3.41
N ASN A 774 -15.17 11.10 -3.59
CA ASN A 774 -14.53 12.23 -4.26
C ASN A 774 -13.63 13.02 -3.31
N ALA A 775 -12.67 13.74 -3.87
CA ALA A 775 -11.76 14.63 -3.16
C ALA A 775 -11.76 16.00 -3.84
N VAL A 776 -12.14 17.03 -3.08
CA VAL A 776 -12.31 18.41 -3.56
C VAL A 776 -11.35 19.34 -2.81
N THR A 777 -10.37 19.90 -3.51
CA THR A 777 -9.55 21.01 -3.01
C THR A 777 -10.34 22.33 -3.10
N VAL A 778 -10.22 23.17 -2.07
CA VAL A 778 -10.99 24.43 -1.93
C VAL A 778 -10.23 25.71 -2.21
#